data_AF-A0A524JK29-F1
#
_entry.id   AF-A0A524JK29-F1
#
_cell.length_a   1.000
_cell.length_b   1.000
_cell.length_c   1.000
_cell.angle_alpha   90.00
_cell.angle_beta   90.00
_cell.angle_gamma   90.00
#
_symmetry.space_group_name_H-M   'P 1'
#
loop_
_entity.id
_entity.type
_entity.pdbx_description
1 polymer ?
#
loop_
_entity_poly.entity_id
_entity_poly.type
_entity_poly.pdbx_seq_one_letter_code
_entity_poly.pdbx_strand_id
1 'polypeptide(L)'
;MRKNLYLNLDKPPLMVAKLRLVFSFSILFICFSGLAQHGYWKQERSKPAIAAQQLRKLDISNGRLYSVDYSAVKRVLADRFTAKKSTKTLYFPDANGELLAFEVTEAPVLSPALSAKYPEIRSFMGHGLKDKRDKIRFSISHKGVQSMILHGDQRPATYMQMASKDTYLVYTRDGQLQKDIDFICETKSSLENSIEGYVQKPVDGQVLRKYRLAVSASGEYTQYHGGTVADALAAINATVTRINEVFETDLAVTLELVADTDKVIYTNSTTDPYEGNLNAEVQNALTTEIGEANYDIGHLFHKANNNGNAGFIGRICVDNQKGSAYAAAQTPEGDIFDLDFVAHEMGHQLGANHTWSFESEGTLVQFEPGSGTTIMGYAGITGINNVALNGDDYFHYISIVQIIENLKPKSCGELVPLANNPPVVDAGNDYIIPKSTAFALTGSATDADPADGLTYTWEEIDDGVVTQATFGPTNPSGANFRSLKPSASPTRYFPKLSRILTGNLTQTVPTVNSAWETVSNIEREMNFALTVRDNGLGGGQVVSDLVNIRVSNAAGPFSVTSQNSNETLTSGEAMDITWDVANTDLAPINAQNVDLLLSIDGGLSFPILLAEGVVNDGAHRVIIPATATAQARIMVKPQGNIFFAVNAVNFSILASEIVLDFPELEYDLCQPDDLIVPFVYNTYLGFTEEAAFSISSPPTGLDISFLPETAVAGSTSVQMTISNTVNVAPGSYSITVLATTASLSKEVPLLLNVYDSNFATVPLLSPLLLDHQANGREAVRMGNRNIAAAPHAVYRCKGENKWCVITVFKDEEWKSLCDVMGNPDWSSNTQFSTLLNRRN
;
A
#
# COMPACT_ATOMS: atom_id res chain seq x y z
N MET A 1 -32.06 -31.16 -91.19
CA MET A 1 -31.93 -32.55 -91.67
C MET A 1 -30.50 -33.01 -91.37
N ARG A 2 -30.32 -34.10 -90.59
CA ARG A 2 -29.12 -34.98 -90.51
C ARG A 2 -27.75 -34.38 -90.08
N LYS A 3 -27.18 -34.90 -88.97
CA LYS A 3 -26.11 -35.93 -88.81
C LYS A 3 -24.68 -35.40 -89.06
N ASN A 4 -23.83 -35.46 -88.03
CA ASN A 4 -22.45 -35.99 -88.10
C ASN A 4 -21.80 -36.17 -86.72
N LEU A 5 -20.86 -37.13 -86.65
CA LEU A 5 -20.03 -37.62 -85.54
C LEU A 5 -19.25 -36.51 -84.79
N TYR A 6 -18.87 -36.74 -83.52
CA TYR A 6 -17.47 -36.71 -83.02
C TYR A 6 -17.34 -37.19 -81.54
N LEU A 7 -16.16 -37.78 -81.26
CA LEU A 7 -15.57 -38.35 -80.02
C LEU A 7 -15.77 -37.59 -78.68
N ASN A 8 -15.80 -38.32 -77.53
CA ASN A 8 -14.80 -38.14 -76.46
C ASN A 8 -14.80 -39.23 -75.35
N LEU A 9 -13.62 -39.37 -74.74
CA LEU A 9 -13.18 -40.34 -73.72
C LEU A 9 -13.76 -40.09 -72.32
N ASP A 10 -14.15 -41.17 -71.60
CA ASP A 10 -14.42 -41.14 -70.15
C ASP A 10 -13.23 -41.67 -69.33
N LYS A 11 -12.65 -40.80 -68.50
CA LYS A 11 -11.71 -41.12 -67.41
C LYS A 11 -12.47 -41.16 -66.07
N PRO A 12 -12.10 -42.02 -65.11
CA PRO A 12 -12.65 -41.96 -63.75
C PRO A 12 -12.14 -40.72 -62.99
N PRO A 13 -12.90 -40.19 -62.01
CA PRO A 13 -12.61 -38.91 -61.39
C PRO A 13 -11.39 -38.99 -60.46
N LEU A 14 -10.40 -38.13 -60.72
CA LEU A 14 -9.31 -37.83 -59.79
C LEU A 14 -9.90 -37.20 -58.52
N MET A 15 -9.73 -37.85 -57.36
CA MET A 15 -9.84 -37.18 -56.07
C MET A 15 -8.72 -36.13 -55.98
N VAL A 16 -9.05 -34.87 -56.26
CA VAL A 16 -8.20 -33.74 -55.92
C VAL A 16 -8.36 -33.53 -54.42
N ALA A 17 -7.48 -34.14 -53.61
CA ALA A 17 -7.35 -33.76 -52.21
C ALA A 17 -7.10 -32.26 -52.15
N LYS A 18 -8.00 -31.51 -51.50
CA LYS A 18 -7.84 -30.06 -51.30
C LYS A 18 -6.61 -29.85 -50.43
N LEU A 19 -5.44 -29.70 -51.06
CA LEU A 19 -4.13 -29.60 -50.41
C LEU A 19 -4.12 -28.51 -49.32
N ARG A 20 -4.87 -27.42 -49.54
CA ARG A 20 -5.08 -26.35 -48.54
C ARG A 20 -5.72 -26.86 -47.25
N LEU A 21 -6.72 -27.73 -47.34
CA LEU A 21 -7.39 -28.30 -46.16
C LEU A 21 -6.45 -29.23 -45.39
N VAL A 22 -5.67 -30.05 -46.10
CA VAL A 22 -4.66 -30.94 -45.48
C VAL A 22 -3.58 -30.12 -44.79
N PHE A 23 -3.03 -29.09 -45.43
CA PHE A 23 -2.06 -28.19 -44.80
C PHE A 23 -2.66 -27.41 -43.63
N SER A 24 -3.90 -26.94 -43.69
CA SER A 24 -4.57 -26.28 -42.56
C SER A 24 -4.79 -27.24 -41.39
N PHE A 25 -5.22 -28.48 -41.64
CA PHE A 25 -5.35 -29.49 -40.57
C PHE A 25 -3.99 -29.93 -40.02
N SER A 26 -2.95 -30.04 -40.85
CA SER A 26 -1.59 -30.35 -40.40
C SER A 26 -0.97 -29.19 -39.62
N ILE A 27 -1.18 -27.94 -40.02
CA ILE A 27 -0.75 -26.75 -39.26
C ILE A 27 -1.54 -26.68 -37.95
N LEU A 28 -2.85 -26.93 -37.96
CA LEU A 28 -3.66 -27.01 -36.75
C LEU A 28 -3.13 -28.11 -35.81
N PHE A 29 -2.85 -29.32 -36.33
CA PHE A 29 -2.28 -30.42 -35.54
C PHE A 29 -0.84 -30.16 -35.08
N ILE A 30 0.00 -29.47 -35.86
CA ILE A 30 1.36 -29.05 -35.47
C ILE A 30 1.30 -27.95 -34.42
N CYS A 31 0.36 -27.01 -34.50
CA CYS A 31 0.10 -26.02 -33.46
C CYS A 31 -0.43 -26.68 -32.17
N PHE A 32 -1.34 -27.66 -32.27
CA PHE A 32 -1.83 -28.42 -31.12
C PHE A 32 -0.75 -29.33 -30.50
N SER A 33 0.12 -29.93 -31.31
CA SER A 33 1.23 -30.77 -30.80
C SER A 33 2.41 -29.94 -30.28
N GLY A 34 2.63 -28.73 -30.79
CA GLY A 34 3.57 -27.76 -30.22
C GLY A 34 3.11 -27.19 -28.88
N LEU A 35 1.79 -26.99 -28.69
CA LEU A 35 1.23 -26.57 -27.40
C LEU A 35 1.11 -27.71 -26.38
N ALA A 36 1.09 -28.98 -26.82
CA ALA A 36 0.97 -30.14 -25.94
C ALA A 36 2.31 -30.66 -25.35
N GLN A 37 3.45 -30.05 -25.69
CA GLN A 37 4.78 -30.57 -25.32
C GLN A 37 5.40 -29.98 -24.04
N HIS A 38 4.70 -29.13 -23.28
CA HIS A 38 5.33 -28.32 -22.22
C HIS A 38 4.88 -28.56 -20.77
N GLY A 39 3.98 -29.52 -20.48
CA GLY A 39 3.51 -29.76 -19.12
C GLY A 39 4.07 -31.03 -18.50
N TYR A 40 5.13 -30.96 -17.69
CA TYR A 40 5.39 -32.04 -16.72
C TYR A 40 4.41 -31.99 -15.54
N TRP A 41 3.61 -30.92 -15.38
CA TRP A 41 2.52 -30.84 -14.41
C TRP A 41 1.16 -31.12 -15.06
N LYS A 42 0.32 -31.90 -14.38
CA LYS A 42 -1.06 -32.16 -14.79
C LYS A 42 -2.00 -32.02 -13.60
N GLN A 43 -2.96 -31.11 -13.70
CA GLN A 43 -3.93 -30.91 -12.62
C GLN A 43 -4.83 -32.14 -12.45
N GLU A 44 -4.93 -32.64 -11.22
CA GLU A 44 -5.81 -33.73 -10.85
C GLU A 44 -7.22 -33.20 -10.54
N ARG A 45 -8.25 -33.87 -11.07
CA ARG A 45 -9.66 -33.46 -10.90
C ARG A 45 -10.30 -34.03 -9.63
N SER A 46 -9.67 -35.01 -8.98
CA SER A 46 -10.17 -35.68 -7.77
C SER A 46 -9.13 -35.63 -6.67
N LYS A 47 -9.57 -35.45 -5.41
CA LYS A 47 -8.71 -35.52 -4.22
C LYS A 47 -8.56 -36.99 -3.78
N PRO A 48 -7.41 -37.68 -4.03
CA PRO A 48 -7.17 -39.00 -3.46
C PRO A 48 -7.11 -38.93 -1.93
N ALA A 49 -7.40 -40.04 -1.24
CA ALA A 49 -7.45 -40.10 0.21
C ALA A 49 -6.15 -39.64 0.90
N ILE A 50 -4.99 -39.95 0.30
CA ILE A 50 -3.67 -39.55 0.81
C ILE A 50 -3.49 -38.02 0.75
N ALA A 51 -3.95 -37.38 -0.33
CA ALA A 51 -3.91 -35.93 -0.43
C ALA A 51 -4.84 -35.25 0.59
N ALA A 52 -5.99 -35.86 0.89
CA ALA A 52 -6.87 -35.39 1.97
C ALA A 52 -6.21 -35.54 3.35
N GLN A 53 -5.39 -36.58 3.56
CA GLN A 53 -4.59 -36.74 4.77
C GLN A 53 -3.49 -35.67 4.87
N GLN A 54 -2.77 -35.37 3.77
CA GLN A 54 -1.75 -34.33 3.78
C GLN A 54 -2.34 -32.93 4.00
N LEU A 55 -3.49 -32.63 3.38
CA LEU A 55 -4.25 -31.40 3.65
C LEU A 55 -4.57 -31.26 5.15
N ARG A 56 -5.02 -32.34 5.81
CA ARG A 56 -5.27 -32.33 7.26
C ARG A 56 -3.99 -32.23 8.09
N LYS A 57 -2.90 -32.84 7.64
CA LYS A 57 -1.60 -32.84 8.33
C LYS A 57 -0.99 -31.44 8.35
N LEU A 58 -1.10 -30.73 7.22
CA LEU A 58 -0.61 -29.36 7.03
C LEU A 58 -1.68 -28.30 7.38
N ASP A 59 -2.84 -28.73 7.91
CA ASP A 59 -3.98 -27.86 8.26
C ASP A 59 -4.47 -26.92 7.13
N ILE A 60 -4.39 -27.38 5.88
CA ILE A 60 -4.84 -26.67 4.67
C ILE A 60 -6.29 -27.05 4.35
N SER A 61 -7.19 -26.06 4.27
CA SER A 61 -8.59 -26.27 3.88
C SER A 61 -8.77 -26.39 2.35
N ASN A 62 -8.04 -25.57 1.60
CA ASN A 62 -8.18 -25.43 0.16
C ASN A 62 -6.83 -25.50 -0.55
N GLY A 63 -6.70 -26.45 -1.46
CA GLY A 63 -5.53 -26.58 -2.32
C GLY A 63 -5.85 -27.43 -3.54
N ARG A 64 -5.02 -27.26 -4.58
CA ARG A 64 -5.11 -27.96 -5.86
C ARG A 64 -4.07 -29.05 -5.93
N LEU A 65 -4.40 -30.12 -6.64
CA LEU A 65 -3.52 -31.26 -6.78
C LEU A 65 -2.99 -31.36 -8.20
N TYR A 66 -1.72 -31.71 -8.31
CA TYR A 66 -1.05 -31.93 -9.59
C TYR A 66 -0.26 -33.22 -9.55
N SER A 67 -0.36 -34.02 -10.60
CA SER A 67 0.64 -35.04 -10.88
C SER A 67 1.82 -34.44 -11.62
N VAL A 68 3.02 -34.97 -11.38
CA VAL A 68 4.25 -34.52 -12.04
C VAL A 68 5.03 -35.66 -12.69
N ASP A 69 5.55 -35.44 -13.90
CA ASP A 69 6.66 -36.24 -14.42
C ASP A 69 7.97 -35.73 -13.78
N TYR A 70 8.27 -36.24 -12.59
CA TYR A 70 9.46 -35.83 -11.84
C TYR A 70 10.77 -36.13 -12.59
N SER A 71 10.78 -37.17 -13.43
CA SER A 71 11.93 -37.50 -14.28
C SER A 71 12.14 -36.47 -15.39
N ALA A 72 11.07 -35.89 -15.93
CA ALA A 72 11.16 -34.74 -16.83
C ALA A 72 11.75 -33.51 -16.13
N VAL A 73 11.30 -33.18 -14.91
CA VAL A 73 11.88 -32.07 -14.12
C VAL A 73 13.37 -32.28 -13.88
N LYS A 74 13.76 -33.49 -13.42
CA LYS A 74 15.17 -33.84 -13.23
C LYS A 74 15.97 -33.72 -14.53
N ARG A 75 15.45 -34.13 -15.68
CA ARG A 75 16.13 -33.99 -16.98
C ARG A 75 16.37 -32.54 -17.37
N VAL A 76 15.40 -31.65 -17.17
CA VAL A 76 15.60 -30.21 -17.42
C VAL A 76 16.73 -29.67 -16.54
N LEU A 77 16.84 -30.14 -15.29
CA LEU A 77 17.87 -29.71 -14.33
C LEU A 77 19.17 -30.53 -14.37
N ALA A 78 19.25 -31.59 -15.18
CA ALA A 78 20.34 -32.57 -15.19
C ALA A 78 21.62 -32.04 -15.84
N ASP A 79 21.51 -31.23 -16.91
CA ASP A 79 22.69 -30.56 -17.45
C ASP A 79 23.20 -29.58 -16.40
N ARG A 80 24.45 -29.78 -15.96
CA ARG A 80 25.10 -28.90 -14.99
C ARG A 80 24.99 -27.46 -15.49
N PHE A 81 24.73 -26.56 -14.55
CA PHE A 81 24.82 -25.12 -14.76
C PHE A 81 26.30 -24.78 -15.02
N THR A 82 26.77 -25.05 -16.26
CA THR A 82 28.20 -25.15 -16.62
C THR A 82 28.86 -23.79 -16.82
N ALA A 83 28.08 -22.71 -16.78
CA ALA A 83 28.56 -21.33 -16.76
C ALA A 83 27.99 -20.61 -15.53
N LYS A 84 28.75 -19.65 -14.97
CA LYS A 84 28.37 -18.79 -13.83
C LYS A 84 27.06 -17.98 -14.00
N LYS A 85 26.33 -18.16 -15.11
CA LYS A 85 25.05 -17.50 -15.48
C LYS A 85 24.15 -18.36 -16.39
N SER A 86 24.24 -19.69 -16.37
CA SER A 86 23.32 -20.48 -17.20
C SER A 86 21.92 -20.44 -16.59
N THR A 87 20.94 -19.85 -17.27
CA THR A 87 19.55 -19.90 -16.85
C THR A 87 18.81 -21.02 -17.56
N LYS A 88 17.71 -21.51 -16.96
CA LYS A 88 16.80 -22.47 -17.58
C LYS A 88 15.36 -22.04 -17.34
N THR A 89 14.46 -22.39 -18.26
CA THR A 89 13.03 -22.13 -18.07
C THR A 89 12.34 -23.34 -17.45
N LEU A 90 11.66 -23.14 -16.31
CA LEU A 90 10.79 -24.13 -15.68
C LEU A 90 9.39 -23.55 -15.46
N TYR A 91 8.39 -24.43 -15.47
CA TYR A 91 7.00 -24.09 -15.22
C TYR A 91 6.56 -24.59 -13.85
N PHE A 92 5.81 -23.77 -13.13
CA PHE A 92 5.21 -24.09 -11.84
C PHE A 92 3.74 -23.65 -11.80
N PRO A 93 2.84 -24.48 -11.28
CA PRO A 93 1.44 -24.10 -11.13
C PRO A 93 1.26 -23.10 -9.98
N ASP A 94 0.44 -22.08 -10.21
CA ASP A 94 -0.03 -21.19 -9.16
C ASP A 94 -1.30 -21.73 -8.46
N ALA A 95 -1.78 -21.00 -7.44
CA ALA A 95 -3.00 -21.36 -6.72
C ALA A 95 -4.28 -21.29 -7.56
N ASN A 96 -4.27 -20.55 -8.68
CA ASN A 96 -5.39 -20.39 -9.61
C ASN A 96 -5.41 -21.43 -10.74
N GLY A 97 -4.35 -22.21 -10.88
CA GLY A 97 -4.21 -23.21 -11.93
C GLY A 97 -3.43 -22.77 -13.16
N GLU A 98 -2.89 -21.56 -13.16
CA GLU A 98 -2.03 -21.07 -14.22
C GLU A 98 -0.62 -21.68 -14.06
N LEU A 99 -0.06 -22.19 -15.15
CA LEU A 99 1.34 -22.61 -15.19
C LEU A 99 2.21 -21.39 -15.52
N LEU A 100 2.87 -20.87 -14.50
CA LEU A 100 3.78 -19.73 -14.61
C LEU A 100 5.17 -20.20 -15.05
N ALA A 101 5.76 -19.49 -16.00
CA ALA A 101 7.10 -19.77 -16.50
C ALA A 101 8.14 -18.92 -15.77
N PHE A 102 9.17 -19.56 -15.24
CA PHE A 102 10.26 -18.93 -14.52
C PHE A 102 11.59 -19.18 -15.20
N GLU A 103 12.42 -18.14 -15.28
CA GLU A 103 13.83 -18.27 -15.59
C GLU A 103 14.59 -18.51 -14.29
N VAL A 104 15.22 -19.68 -14.16
CA VAL A 104 15.80 -20.15 -12.90
C VAL A 104 17.31 -20.33 -12.99
N THR A 105 17.98 -20.11 -11.85
CA THR A 105 19.39 -20.37 -11.62
C THR A 105 19.57 -21.19 -10.34
N GLU A 106 20.69 -21.91 -10.26
CA GLU A 106 21.06 -22.63 -9.04
C GLU A 106 21.47 -21.65 -7.93
N ALA A 107 20.92 -21.87 -6.74
CA ALA A 107 21.15 -21.09 -5.52
C ALA A 107 21.40 -22.06 -4.36
N PRO A 108 22.60 -22.67 -4.29
CA PRO A 108 22.88 -23.71 -3.32
C PRO A 108 22.74 -23.21 -1.90
N VAL A 109 21.96 -23.95 -1.10
CA VAL A 109 21.90 -23.78 0.36
C VAL A 109 22.95 -24.65 1.03
N LEU A 110 23.32 -25.79 0.45
CA LEU A 110 24.42 -26.62 0.93
C LEU A 110 25.75 -26.02 0.51
N SER A 111 26.71 -25.93 1.44
CA SER A 111 28.11 -25.61 1.09
C SER A 111 28.64 -26.57 0.00
N PRO A 112 29.68 -26.16 -0.76
CA PRO A 112 30.23 -27.00 -1.83
C PRO A 112 30.65 -28.41 -1.38
N ALA A 113 31.20 -28.54 -0.16
CA ALA A 113 31.61 -29.82 0.40
C ALA A 113 30.41 -30.72 0.75
N LEU A 114 29.37 -30.14 1.35
CA LEU A 114 28.16 -30.89 1.69
C LEU A 114 27.37 -31.28 0.43
N SER A 115 27.30 -30.38 -0.56
CA SER A 115 26.72 -30.66 -1.89
C SER A 115 27.42 -31.81 -2.61
N ALA A 116 28.73 -31.96 -2.46
CA ALA A 116 29.48 -33.08 -3.03
C ALA A 116 29.15 -34.43 -2.36
N LYS A 117 28.84 -34.43 -1.05
CA LYS A 117 28.37 -35.61 -0.32
C LYS A 117 26.93 -35.99 -0.69
N TYR A 118 26.06 -35.01 -0.91
CA TYR A 118 24.63 -35.19 -1.17
C TYR A 118 24.17 -34.53 -2.49
N PRO A 119 24.66 -34.98 -3.66
CA PRO A 119 24.45 -34.29 -4.94
C PRO A 119 23.00 -34.29 -5.46
N GLU A 120 22.11 -35.09 -4.86
CA GLU A 120 20.69 -35.09 -5.21
C GLU A 120 19.90 -33.96 -4.54
N ILE A 121 20.45 -33.32 -3.49
CA ILE A 121 19.81 -32.22 -2.75
C ILE A 121 20.31 -30.89 -3.30
N ARG A 122 19.44 -30.13 -3.96
CA ARG A 122 19.78 -28.86 -4.63
C ARG A 122 18.69 -27.81 -4.42
N SER A 123 19.05 -26.54 -4.61
CA SER A 123 18.17 -25.39 -4.42
C SER A 123 18.35 -24.37 -5.54
N PHE A 124 17.27 -23.68 -5.86
CA PHE A 124 17.17 -22.80 -7.02
C PHE A 124 16.33 -21.58 -6.68
N MET A 125 16.60 -20.50 -7.40
CA MET A 125 15.80 -19.28 -7.41
C MET A 125 15.51 -18.83 -8.85
N GLY A 126 14.54 -17.96 -9.07
CA GLY A 126 14.24 -17.41 -10.39
C GLY A 126 13.18 -16.31 -10.38
N HIS A 127 13.02 -15.66 -11.54
CA HIS A 127 11.98 -14.65 -11.78
C HIS A 127 10.95 -15.13 -12.81
N GLY A 128 9.75 -14.56 -12.78
CA GLY A 128 8.71 -14.80 -13.76
C GLY A 128 9.08 -14.22 -15.12
N LEU A 129 8.75 -14.95 -16.19
CA LEU A 129 8.94 -14.47 -17.56
C LEU A 129 7.82 -13.50 -18.00
N LYS A 130 6.65 -13.56 -17.33
CA LYS A 130 5.48 -12.71 -17.60
C LYS A 130 5.52 -11.43 -16.77
N ASP A 131 5.76 -11.57 -15.47
CA ASP A 131 6.00 -10.49 -14.53
C ASP A 131 7.31 -10.78 -13.81
N LYS A 132 8.30 -9.89 -13.94
CA LYS A 132 9.62 -10.08 -13.33
C LYS A 132 9.61 -9.93 -11.81
N ARG A 133 8.56 -9.31 -11.26
CA ARG A 133 8.34 -9.19 -9.81
C ARG A 133 7.90 -10.51 -9.19
N ASP A 134 7.37 -11.43 -10.00
CA ASP A 134 7.09 -12.79 -9.52
C ASP A 134 8.41 -13.51 -9.29
N LYS A 135 8.66 -13.95 -8.07
CA LYS A 135 9.88 -14.70 -7.69
C LYS A 135 9.52 -16.12 -7.32
N ILE A 136 10.44 -17.03 -7.59
CA ILE A 136 10.33 -18.41 -7.13
C ILE A 136 11.60 -18.83 -6.43
N ARG A 137 11.43 -19.52 -5.29
CA ARG A 137 12.46 -20.36 -4.70
C ARG A 137 11.97 -21.78 -4.57
N PHE A 138 12.82 -22.74 -4.93
CA PHE A 138 12.46 -24.15 -4.82
C PHE A 138 13.66 -25.05 -4.55
N SER A 139 13.40 -26.15 -3.85
CA SER A 139 14.35 -27.21 -3.57
C SER A 139 13.98 -28.47 -4.36
N ILE A 140 14.99 -29.27 -4.69
CA ILE A 140 14.84 -30.61 -5.26
C ILE A 140 15.68 -31.61 -4.45
N SER A 141 15.14 -32.78 -4.17
CA SER A 141 15.84 -33.87 -3.49
C SER A 141 15.29 -35.24 -3.92
N HIS A 142 15.83 -36.34 -3.42
CA HIS A 142 15.21 -37.66 -3.56
C HIS A 142 13.77 -37.72 -3.02
N LYS A 143 13.37 -36.77 -2.15
CA LYS A 143 11.99 -36.61 -1.66
C LYS A 143 11.07 -35.79 -2.58
N GLY A 144 11.58 -35.23 -3.69
CA GLY A 144 10.78 -34.47 -4.66
C GLY A 144 11.10 -32.98 -4.70
N VAL A 145 10.09 -32.16 -5.01
CA VAL A 145 10.20 -30.69 -5.14
C VAL A 145 9.44 -29.97 -4.03
N GLN A 146 9.98 -28.89 -3.48
CA GLN A 146 9.17 -27.93 -2.71
C GLN A 146 9.42 -26.54 -3.25
N SER A 147 8.37 -25.73 -3.41
CA SER A 147 8.51 -24.38 -3.93
C SER A 147 7.68 -23.35 -3.17
N MET A 148 8.12 -22.11 -3.25
CA MET A 148 7.42 -20.90 -2.85
C MET A 148 7.48 -19.92 -4.01
N ILE A 149 6.32 -19.40 -4.41
CA ILE A 149 6.19 -18.33 -5.40
C ILE A 149 5.70 -17.09 -4.68
N LEU A 150 6.49 -16.03 -4.72
CA LEU A 150 6.08 -14.68 -4.35
C LEU A 150 5.54 -13.98 -5.58
N HIS A 151 4.37 -13.35 -5.45
CA HIS A 151 3.74 -12.62 -6.55
C HIS A 151 3.98 -11.12 -6.39
N GLY A 152 4.23 -10.43 -7.49
CA GLY A 152 4.47 -8.98 -7.50
C GLY A 152 3.25 -8.10 -7.19
N ASP A 153 2.07 -8.68 -6.99
CA ASP A 153 0.77 -8.01 -7.00
C ASP A 153 -0.12 -8.36 -5.79
N GLN A 154 0.35 -8.19 -4.54
CA GLN A 154 -0.35 -8.47 -3.27
C GLN A 154 -1.04 -9.85 -3.14
N ARG A 155 -1.02 -10.68 -4.18
CA ARG A 155 -1.55 -12.03 -4.15
C ARG A 155 -0.79 -12.83 -3.10
N PRO A 156 -1.48 -13.68 -2.32
CA PRO A 156 -0.81 -14.53 -1.36
C PRO A 156 0.22 -15.40 -2.06
N ALA A 157 1.36 -15.59 -1.40
CA ALA A 157 2.37 -16.53 -1.86
C ALA A 157 1.78 -17.92 -2.09
N THR A 158 2.29 -18.59 -3.12
CA THR A 158 1.87 -19.93 -3.48
C THR A 158 2.93 -20.94 -3.07
N TYR A 159 2.50 -21.95 -2.34
CA TYR A 159 3.35 -23.02 -1.84
C TYR A 159 3.04 -24.32 -2.55
N MET A 160 4.07 -25.11 -2.83
CA MET A 160 3.92 -26.44 -3.38
C MET A 160 4.71 -27.45 -2.57
N GLN A 161 4.03 -28.53 -2.17
CA GLN A 161 4.62 -29.63 -1.40
C GLN A 161 4.16 -30.98 -1.93
N MET A 162 4.96 -32.02 -1.74
CA MET A 162 4.57 -33.38 -2.09
C MET A 162 3.48 -33.88 -1.14
N ALA A 163 2.36 -34.33 -1.71
CA ALA A 163 1.28 -34.95 -0.95
C ALA A 163 1.38 -36.48 -0.95
N SER A 164 1.80 -37.06 -2.06
CA SER A 164 2.12 -38.49 -2.19
C SER A 164 3.06 -38.68 -3.38
N LYS A 165 3.49 -39.92 -3.65
CA LYS A 165 4.38 -40.21 -4.77
C LYS A 165 3.86 -39.58 -6.07
N ASP A 166 4.69 -38.74 -6.69
CA ASP A 166 4.42 -38.00 -7.93
C ASP A 166 3.19 -37.08 -7.90
N THR A 167 2.61 -36.80 -6.72
CA THR A 167 1.43 -35.94 -6.54
C THR A 167 1.75 -34.79 -5.58
N TYR A 168 1.47 -33.57 -6.01
CA TYR A 168 1.80 -32.34 -5.30
C TYR A 168 0.54 -31.56 -4.95
N LEU A 169 0.58 -30.93 -3.78
CA LEU A 169 -0.42 -30.00 -3.30
C LEU A 169 0.10 -28.57 -3.50
N VAL A 170 -0.73 -27.74 -4.14
CA VAL A 170 -0.49 -26.32 -4.39
C VAL A 170 -1.54 -25.52 -3.64
N TYR A 171 -1.14 -24.56 -2.81
CA TYR A 171 -2.03 -23.85 -1.90
C TYR A 171 -1.49 -22.46 -1.51
N THR A 172 -2.33 -21.68 -0.83
CA THR A 172 -1.99 -20.41 -0.18
C THR A 172 -2.29 -20.48 1.31
N ARG A 173 -1.66 -19.62 2.13
CA ARG A 173 -1.88 -19.59 3.60
C ARG A 173 -3.29 -19.13 3.97
N ASP A 174 -3.90 -18.28 3.15
CA ASP A 174 -5.28 -17.77 3.33
C ASP A 174 -6.34 -18.88 3.37
N GLY A 175 -6.01 -20.06 2.84
CA GLY A 175 -6.88 -21.23 2.83
C GLY A 175 -6.66 -22.19 4.00
N GLN A 176 -5.93 -21.86 5.07
CA GLN A 176 -5.72 -22.78 6.20
C GLN A 176 -6.85 -22.70 7.24
N LEU A 177 -7.17 -23.83 7.88
CA LEU A 177 -8.24 -23.90 8.90
C LEU A 177 -7.79 -23.23 10.18
N GLN A 178 -8.72 -22.56 10.86
CA GLN A 178 -8.51 -22.08 12.22
C GLN A 178 -8.23 -23.27 13.15
N LYS A 179 -7.05 -23.28 13.75
CA LYS A 179 -6.69 -24.12 14.88
C LYS A 179 -5.89 -23.25 15.84
N ASP A 180 -6.07 -23.49 17.14
CA ASP A 180 -5.09 -23.06 18.14
C ASP A 180 -3.79 -23.77 17.81
N ILE A 181 -2.92 -23.10 17.06
CA ILE A 181 -1.51 -23.45 17.04
C ILE A 181 -1.02 -22.98 18.40
N ASP A 182 -0.89 -23.90 19.37
CA ASP A 182 -0.32 -23.60 20.70
C ASP A 182 1.19 -23.37 20.60
N PHE A 183 1.66 -22.55 19.64
CA PHE A 183 3.05 -22.14 19.58
C PHE A 183 3.32 -21.13 20.69
N ILE A 184 4.39 -21.37 21.44
CA ILE A 184 4.87 -20.44 22.46
C ILE A 184 6.34 -20.17 22.15
N CYS A 185 6.65 -18.94 21.76
CA CYS A 185 8.03 -18.47 21.72
C CYS A 185 8.48 -18.17 23.16
N GLU A 186 9.51 -18.88 23.62
CA GLU A 186 10.09 -18.76 24.95
C GLU A 186 11.29 -17.78 24.97
N THR A 187 11.58 -17.14 23.83
CA THR A 187 12.64 -16.14 23.71
C THR A 187 12.35 -14.97 24.64
N LYS A 188 13.30 -14.65 25.52
CA LYS A 188 13.21 -13.46 26.37
C LYS A 188 13.61 -12.24 25.56
N SER A 189 12.77 -11.21 25.62
CA SER A 189 13.04 -9.92 25.01
C SER A 189 14.32 -9.30 25.57
N SER A 190 15.03 -8.55 24.72
CA SER A 190 16.23 -7.81 25.11
C SER A 190 15.94 -6.32 25.10
N LEU A 191 16.10 -5.68 26.26
CA LEU A 191 16.02 -4.21 26.44
C LEU A 191 17.29 -3.47 25.95
N GLU A 192 18.22 -4.14 25.27
CA GLU A 192 19.52 -3.54 24.91
C GLU A 192 19.33 -2.38 23.92
N ASN A 193 19.52 -1.16 24.45
CA ASN A 193 19.39 0.15 23.81
C ASN A 193 18.04 0.40 23.14
N SER A 194 17.14 1.05 23.88
CA SER A 194 16.11 1.90 23.28
C SER A 194 16.77 2.75 22.19
N ILE A 195 16.44 2.50 20.93
CA ILE A 195 16.88 3.35 19.82
C ILE A 195 16.22 4.71 20.07
N GLU A 196 16.96 5.67 20.63
CA GLU A 196 16.48 7.05 20.81
C GLU A 196 16.26 7.66 19.42
N GLY A 197 15.01 7.67 18.98
CA GLY A 197 14.59 8.12 17.66
C GLY A 197 14.81 7.04 16.60
N TYR A 198 13.73 6.59 15.95
CA TYR A 198 13.78 5.64 14.84
C TYR A 198 14.45 6.25 13.61
N VAL A 199 15.77 6.34 13.62
CA VAL A 199 16.55 6.77 12.46
C VAL A 199 16.42 5.70 11.39
N GLN A 200 16.00 6.08 10.18
CA GLN A 200 15.94 5.19 9.02
C GLN A 200 17.25 4.41 8.86
N LYS A 201 17.16 3.09 8.71
CA LYS A 201 18.31 2.20 8.47
C LYS A 201 18.07 1.38 7.20
N PRO A 202 18.41 1.92 6.03
CA PRO A 202 18.24 1.18 4.78
C PRO A 202 19.18 -0.03 4.70
N VAL A 203 18.75 -1.00 3.89
CA VAL A 203 19.53 -2.07 3.28
C VAL A 203 20.02 -1.56 1.92
N ASP A 204 21.03 -0.69 1.95
CA ASP A 204 21.53 0.07 0.78
C ASP A 204 23.03 -0.16 0.51
N GLY A 205 23.65 -1.07 1.25
CA GLY A 205 25.09 -1.29 1.18
C GLY A 205 25.57 -2.00 -0.09
N GLN A 206 24.66 -2.39 -1.00
CA GLN A 206 24.95 -3.19 -2.20
C GLN A 206 25.76 -4.46 -1.87
N VAL A 207 25.42 -5.10 -0.75
CA VAL A 207 26.08 -6.32 -0.27
C VAL A 207 25.06 -7.34 0.18
N LEU A 208 25.26 -8.58 -0.24
CA LEU A 208 24.61 -9.75 0.30
C LEU A 208 25.47 -10.32 1.44
N ARG A 209 24.91 -10.40 2.63
CA ARG A 209 25.56 -11.01 3.81
C ARG A 209 25.28 -12.50 3.82
N LYS A 210 26.31 -13.29 3.54
CA LYS A 210 26.24 -14.74 3.54
C LYS A 210 26.74 -15.29 4.88
N TYR A 211 25.83 -15.90 5.66
CA TYR A 211 26.18 -16.52 6.94
C TYR A 211 26.22 -18.04 6.83
N ARG A 212 27.25 -18.62 7.45
CA ARG A 212 27.39 -20.07 7.60
C ARG A 212 26.45 -20.55 8.70
N LEU A 213 25.48 -21.36 8.32
CA LEU A 213 24.44 -21.91 9.18
C LEU A 213 24.79 -23.35 9.57
N ALA A 214 24.77 -23.65 10.87
CA ALA A 214 24.81 -25.01 11.39
C ALA A 214 23.43 -25.41 11.92
N VAL A 215 22.71 -26.25 11.17
CA VAL A 215 21.43 -26.81 11.64
C VAL A 215 21.67 -28.18 12.25
N SER A 216 21.33 -28.34 13.52
CA SER A 216 21.22 -29.65 14.15
C SER A 216 19.80 -30.20 14.01
N ALA A 217 19.64 -31.51 13.95
CA ALA A 217 18.34 -32.17 13.90
C ALA A 217 18.25 -33.31 14.93
N SER A 218 17.19 -33.28 15.74
CA SER A 218 16.96 -34.36 16.72
C SER A 218 16.58 -35.68 16.05
N GLY A 219 16.71 -36.77 16.80
CA GLY A 219 16.29 -38.10 16.40
C GLY A 219 14.82 -38.16 16.00
N GLU A 220 13.94 -37.46 16.71
CA GLU A 220 12.51 -37.39 16.40
C GLU A 220 12.24 -36.66 15.08
N TYR A 221 12.94 -35.54 14.82
CA TYR A 221 12.85 -34.81 13.56
C TYR A 221 13.31 -35.69 12.40
N THR A 222 14.45 -36.36 12.57
CA THR A 222 15.01 -37.24 11.54
C THR A 222 14.09 -38.42 11.26
N GLN A 223 13.56 -39.09 12.29
CA GLN A 223 12.62 -40.20 12.14
C GLN A 223 11.35 -39.76 11.39
N TYR A 224 10.81 -38.58 11.71
CA TYR A 224 9.65 -38.04 11.03
C TYR A 224 9.87 -37.84 9.53
N HIS A 225 11.08 -37.41 9.15
CA HIS A 225 11.40 -37.16 7.74
C HIS A 225 11.80 -38.40 6.95
N GLY A 226 12.01 -39.55 7.59
CA GLY A 226 12.34 -40.82 6.91
C GLY A 226 13.36 -41.68 7.66
N GLY A 227 13.98 -41.14 8.72
CA GLY A 227 14.89 -41.85 9.62
C GLY A 227 16.35 -41.87 9.18
N THR A 228 16.69 -41.29 8.02
CA THR A 228 18.07 -41.18 7.55
C THR A 228 18.58 -39.75 7.58
N VAL A 229 19.91 -39.59 7.65
CA VAL A 229 20.57 -38.28 7.56
C VAL A 229 20.19 -37.56 6.26
N ALA A 230 20.15 -38.27 5.13
CA ALA A 230 19.80 -37.70 3.84
C ALA A 230 18.34 -37.17 3.81
N ASP A 231 17.41 -37.89 4.43
CA ASP A 231 16.00 -37.50 4.49
C ASP A 231 15.79 -36.21 5.31
N ALA A 232 16.43 -36.13 6.48
CA ALA A 232 16.40 -34.94 7.32
C ALA A 232 17.11 -33.77 6.64
N LEU A 233 18.28 -33.99 6.02
CA LEU A 233 19.01 -32.95 5.30
C LEU A 233 18.21 -32.40 4.11
N ALA A 234 17.45 -33.24 3.40
CA ALA A 234 16.57 -32.79 2.34
C ALA A 234 15.45 -31.88 2.84
N ALA A 235 14.91 -32.16 4.05
CA ALA A 235 13.91 -31.31 4.69
C ALA A 235 14.52 -29.99 5.19
N ILE A 236 15.67 -30.03 5.87
CA ILE A 236 16.43 -28.85 6.30
C ILE A 236 16.72 -27.94 5.09
N ASN A 237 17.18 -28.53 3.99
CA ASN A 237 17.42 -27.80 2.75
C ASN A 237 16.16 -27.10 2.24
N ALA A 238 15.00 -27.77 2.27
CA ALA A 238 13.75 -27.16 1.83
C ALA A 238 13.34 -25.97 2.70
N THR A 239 13.44 -26.09 4.02
CA THR A 239 13.17 -25.01 4.99
C THR A 239 14.08 -23.82 4.76
N VAL A 240 15.41 -24.03 4.78
CA VAL A 240 16.37 -22.94 4.59
C VAL A 240 16.26 -22.35 3.18
N THR A 241 15.89 -23.15 2.18
CA THR A 241 15.59 -22.64 0.84
C THR A 241 14.47 -21.61 0.91
N ARG A 242 13.35 -21.93 1.58
CA ARG A 242 12.20 -21.03 1.69
C ARG A 242 12.54 -19.75 2.46
N ILE A 243 13.21 -19.88 3.61
CA ILE A 243 13.54 -18.75 4.49
C ILE A 243 14.45 -17.74 3.79
N ASN A 244 15.44 -18.22 3.05
CA ASN A 244 16.32 -17.33 2.29
C ASN A 244 15.56 -16.49 1.25
N GLU A 245 14.38 -16.89 0.75
CA GLU A 245 13.59 -16.02 -0.14
C GLU A 245 13.23 -14.71 0.58
N VAL A 246 12.78 -14.81 1.84
CA VAL A 246 12.39 -13.64 2.62
C VAL A 246 13.63 -12.88 3.11
N PHE A 247 14.67 -13.58 3.57
CA PHE A 247 15.87 -12.95 4.12
C PHE A 247 16.69 -12.24 3.02
N GLU A 248 16.75 -12.81 1.82
CA GLU A 248 17.41 -12.16 0.68
C GLU A 248 16.62 -10.94 0.23
N THR A 249 15.28 -10.99 0.26
CA THR A 249 14.40 -9.87 -0.14
C THR A 249 14.45 -8.71 0.85
N ASP A 250 14.29 -8.97 2.15
CA ASP A 250 14.09 -7.91 3.14
C ASP A 250 15.39 -7.44 3.80
N LEU A 251 16.42 -8.30 3.87
CA LEU A 251 17.60 -8.07 4.70
C LEU A 251 18.92 -8.10 3.92
N ALA A 252 18.89 -8.49 2.64
CA ALA A 252 20.07 -8.90 1.88
C ALA A 252 20.93 -9.91 2.66
N VAL A 253 20.30 -10.92 3.26
CA VAL A 253 20.94 -12.00 4.01
C VAL A 253 20.67 -13.34 3.35
N THR A 254 21.70 -14.17 3.19
CA THR A 254 21.55 -15.56 2.74
C THR A 254 22.23 -16.53 3.70
N LEU A 255 21.58 -17.66 3.97
CA LEU A 255 22.09 -18.71 4.84
C LEU A 255 22.62 -19.88 4.01
N GLU A 256 23.82 -20.35 4.34
CA GLU A 256 24.46 -21.53 3.73
C GLU A 256 24.81 -22.58 4.80
N LEU A 257 24.34 -23.81 4.63
CA LEU A 257 24.63 -24.94 5.50
C LEU A 257 26.12 -25.35 5.40
N VAL A 258 26.76 -25.48 6.56
CA VAL A 258 28.18 -25.83 6.70
C VAL A 258 28.50 -27.25 6.20
N ALA A 259 29.78 -27.51 5.91
CA ALA A 259 30.25 -28.77 5.31
C ALA A 259 29.94 -30.04 6.12
N ASP A 260 29.82 -29.88 7.44
CA ASP A 260 29.71 -30.95 8.42
C ASP A 260 28.32 -31.01 9.09
N THR A 261 27.30 -30.34 8.53
CA THR A 261 25.91 -30.41 9.01
C THR A 261 25.42 -31.85 9.18
N ASP A 262 25.90 -32.78 8.36
CA ASP A 262 25.56 -34.21 8.45
C ASP A 262 25.98 -34.90 9.76
N LYS A 263 26.94 -34.32 10.51
CA LYS A 263 27.38 -34.85 11.82
C LYS A 263 26.43 -34.55 12.96
N VAL A 264 25.63 -33.50 12.83
CA VAL A 264 24.67 -33.02 13.85
C VAL A 264 23.23 -33.36 13.46
N ILE A 265 23.04 -34.32 12.55
CA ILE A 265 21.74 -34.91 12.24
C ILE A 265 21.69 -36.28 12.92
N TYR A 266 20.97 -36.34 14.05
CA TYR A 266 20.86 -37.56 14.83
C TYR A 266 19.70 -38.41 14.30
N THR A 267 19.92 -39.71 14.10
CA THR A 267 18.89 -40.63 13.55
C THR A 267 18.12 -41.39 14.62
N ASN A 268 18.61 -41.40 15.86
CA ASN A 268 18.03 -42.14 16.97
C ASN A 268 17.71 -41.21 18.14
N SER A 269 16.41 -41.09 18.45
CA SER A 269 15.86 -40.24 19.51
C SER A 269 16.26 -40.67 20.92
N THR A 270 16.80 -41.88 21.11
CA THR A 270 17.25 -42.32 22.44
C THR A 270 18.73 -42.06 22.71
N THR A 271 19.49 -41.65 21.70
CA THR A 271 20.94 -41.44 21.80
C THR A 271 21.38 -40.10 21.25
N ASP A 272 20.44 -39.22 20.91
CA ASP A 272 20.75 -37.84 20.56
C ASP A 272 21.03 -37.03 21.86
N PRO A 273 21.58 -35.81 21.76
CA PRO A 273 21.95 -35.04 22.94
C PRO A 273 20.79 -34.22 23.54
N TYR A 274 19.54 -34.43 23.12
CA TYR A 274 18.41 -33.56 23.44
C TYR A 274 17.51 -34.13 24.54
N GLU A 275 17.90 -33.88 25.79
CA GLU A 275 17.24 -34.46 26.98
C GLU A 275 16.37 -33.45 27.75
N GLY A 276 16.44 -32.15 27.43
CA GLY A 276 15.46 -31.17 27.92
C GLY A 276 15.85 -29.70 27.76
N ASN A 277 17.10 -29.32 28.06
CA ASN A 277 17.53 -27.92 27.88
C ASN A 277 18.04 -27.70 26.46
N LEU A 278 17.10 -27.64 25.52
CA LEU A 278 17.40 -27.60 24.10
C LEU A 278 18.39 -26.48 23.73
N ASN A 279 18.29 -25.28 24.33
CA ASN A 279 19.19 -24.17 24.04
C ASN A 279 20.66 -24.48 24.40
N ALA A 280 20.90 -25.05 25.58
CA ALA A 280 22.26 -25.40 26.01
C ALA A 280 22.78 -26.65 25.27
N GLU A 281 21.90 -27.62 25.03
CA GLU A 281 22.21 -28.89 24.37
C GLU A 281 22.57 -28.68 22.90
N VAL A 282 21.81 -27.86 22.15
CA VAL A 282 22.15 -27.52 20.76
C VAL A 282 23.44 -26.74 20.68
N GLN A 283 23.64 -25.75 21.56
CA GLN A 283 24.90 -25.01 21.60
C GLN A 283 26.07 -25.97 21.82
N ASN A 284 25.99 -26.87 22.79
CA ASN A 284 27.05 -27.83 23.08
C ASN A 284 27.29 -28.82 21.92
N ALA A 285 26.23 -29.33 21.28
CA ALA A 285 26.33 -30.23 20.14
C ALA A 285 27.05 -29.56 18.96
N LEU A 286 26.66 -28.33 18.62
CA LEU A 286 27.28 -27.56 17.54
C LEU A 286 28.73 -27.18 17.87
N THR A 287 29.02 -26.72 19.09
CA THR A 287 30.39 -26.42 19.54
C THR A 287 31.29 -27.65 19.48
N THR A 288 30.79 -28.83 19.86
CA THR A 288 31.58 -30.07 19.93
C THR A 288 31.82 -30.70 18.56
N GLU A 289 30.77 -30.83 17.75
CA GLU A 289 30.82 -31.60 16.49
C GLU A 289 31.22 -30.75 15.28
N ILE A 290 30.85 -29.47 15.26
CA ILE A 290 31.13 -28.53 14.17
C ILE A 290 32.29 -27.60 14.54
N GLY A 291 32.33 -27.10 15.77
CA GLY A 291 33.33 -26.13 16.24
C GLY A 291 32.94 -24.70 15.92
N GLU A 292 33.07 -23.81 16.91
CA GLU A 292 32.63 -22.40 16.85
C GLU A 292 33.16 -21.64 15.63
N ALA A 293 34.41 -21.86 15.23
CA ALA A 293 35.00 -21.15 14.09
C ALA A 293 34.32 -21.47 12.73
N ASN A 294 33.56 -22.57 12.66
CA ASN A 294 33.06 -23.12 11.41
C ASN A 294 31.62 -22.68 11.07
N TYR A 295 30.94 -21.96 11.96
CA TYR A 295 29.60 -21.42 11.72
C TYR A 295 29.41 -20.02 12.34
N ASP A 296 28.49 -19.26 11.77
CA ASP A 296 28.16 -17.89 12.18
C ASP A 296 26.83 -17.84 12.95
N ILE A 297 25.91 -18.75 12.60
CA ILE A 297 24.60 -18.94 13.23
C ILE A 297 24.32 -20.45 13.36
N GLY A 298 23.77 -20.88 14.48
CA GLY A 298 23.40 -22.26 14.74
C GLY A 298 21.98 -22.40 15.25
N HIS A 299 21.31 -23.48 14.88
CA HIS A 299 19.89 -23.67 15.15
C HIS A 299 19.54 -25.17 15.24
N LEU A 300 18.60 -25.56 16.09
CA LEU A 300 18.06 -26.92 16.17
C LEU A 300 16.68 -27.01 15.53
N PHE A 301 16.48 -27.97 14.64
CA PHE A 301 15.16 -28.41 14.20
C PHE A 301 14.74 -29.63 15.01
N HIS A 302 13.68 -29.46 15.79
CA HIS A 302 13.20 -30.46 16.73
C HIS A 302 11.76 -30.88 16.41
N LYS A 303 11.42 -32.13 16.68
CA LYS A 303 10.04 -32.59 16.60
C LYS A 303 9.51 -32.86 18.01
N ALA A 304 8.84 -31.87 18.56
CA ALA A 304 8.17 -31.95 19.86
C ALA A 304 6.87 -31.13 19.86
N ASN A 305 6.45 -30.63 21.02
CA ASN A 305 5.37 -29.63 21.08
C ASN A 305 5.79 -28.35 20.35
N ASN A 306 4.81 -27.56 19.93
CA ASN A 306 5.05 -26.34 19.18
C ASN A 306 5.66 -25.28 20.11
N ASN A 307 6.95 -24.98 19.95
CA ASN A 307 7.63 -23.89 20.65
C ASN A 307 8.90 -23.49 19.90
N GLY A 308 9.49 -22.38 20.33
CA GLY A 308 10.72 -21.86 19.76
C GLY A 308 11.47 -21.02 20.78
N ASN A 309 12.78 -20.94 20.61
CA ASN A 309 13.61 -20.06 21.42
C ASN A 309 14.90 -19.72 20.68
N ALA A 310 15.18 -18.45 20.47
CA ALA A 310 16.40 -17.96 19.85
C ALA A 310 17.65 -18.10 20.74
N GLY A 311 17.46 -18.40 22.03
CA GLY A 311 18.47 -18.40 23.09
C GLY A 311 18.90 -16.99 23.47
N PHE A 312 19.29 -16.19 22.48
CA PHE A 312 19.62 -14.78 22.61
C PHE A 312 19.24 -13.99 21.36
N ILE A 313 18.75 -12.76 21.56
CA ILE A 313 18.46 -11.84 20.47
C ILE A 313 19.76 -11.19 19.97
N GLY A 314 19.97 -11.20 18.65
CA GLY A 314 21.09 -10.51 17.99
C GLY A 314 22.49 -11.08 18.24
N ARG A 315 22.61 -12.29 18.81
CA ARG A 315 23.91 -12.89 19.21
C ARG A 315 24.51 -13.85 18.19
N ILE A 316 24.17 -13.71 16.91
CA ILE A 316 24.97 -14.36 15.85
C ILE A 316 26.45 -13.99 16.02
N CYS A 317 27.32 -14.92 15.64
CA CYS A 317 28.77 -14.78 15.65
C CYS A 317 29.42 -14.58 17.02
N VAL A 318 28.67 -14.82 18.10
CA VAL A 318 29.19 -14.84 19.46
C VAL A 318 29.33 -16.29 19.91
N ASP A 319 30.56 -16.73 20.14
CA ASP A 319 30.85 -18.10 20.57
C ASP A 319 30.13 -18.41 21.89
N ASN A 320 29.69 -19.66 22.06
CA ASN A 320 28.84 -20.12 23.18
C ASN A 320 27.44 -19.47 23.27
N GLN A 321 27.03 -18.68 22.28
CA GLN A 321 25.68 -18.09 22.21
C GLN A 321 25.02 -18.27 20.85
N LYS A 322 25.77 -18.17 19.75
CA LYS A 322 25.24 -18.17 18.38
C LYS A 322 24.57 -19.47 17.93
N GLY A 323 24.79 -20.56 18.66
CA GLY A 323 24.27 -21.89 18.36
C GLY A 323 23.20 -22.38 19.32
N SER A 324 22.63 -21.52 20.17
CA SER A 324 21.68 -21.93 21.22
C SER A 324 20.22 -21.84 20.80
N ALA A 325 19.88 -21.57 19.55
CA ALA A 325 18.50 -21.43 19.12
C ALA A 325 17.85 -22.76 18.71
N TYR A 326 16.52 -22.85 18.81
CA TYR A 326 15.76 -23.97 18.30
C TYR A 326 14.35 -23.56 17.84
N ALA A 327 13.80 -24.37 16.94
CA ALA A 327 12.39 -24.37 16.56
C ALA A 327 11.86 -25.81 16.64
N ALA A 328 10.75 -26.00 17.35
CA ALA A 328 10.12 -27.29 17.52
C ALA A 328 8.65 -27.26 17.09
N ALA A 329 8.24 -28.31 16.38
CA ALA A 329 6.84 -28.47 16.00
C ALA A 329 6.41 -29.93 15.96
N GLN A 330 5.12 -30.19 16.16
CA GLN A 330 4.55 -31.53 16.01
C GLN A 330 4.56 -31.98 14.53
N THR A 331 4.44 -31.01 13.62
CA THR A 331 4.54 -31.14 12.16
C THR A 331 5.66 -30.22 11.68
N PRO A 332 6.94 -30.62 11.77
CA PRO A 332 8.07 -29.77 11.42
C PRO A 332 8.35 -29.83 9.91
N GLU A 333 7.34 -29.45 9.13
CA GLU A 333 7.37 -29.32 7.67
C GLU A 333 6.34 -28.29 7.19
N GLY A 334 6.61 -27.64 6.07
CA GLY A 334 5.67 -26.73 5.42
C GLY A 334 5.82 -25.27 5.80
N ASP A 335 4.95 -24.41 5.26
CA ASP A 335 5.07 -22.95 5.37
C ASP A 335 4.99 -22.45 6.80
N ILE A 336 4.12 -23.03 7.63
CA ILE A 336 3.98 -22.66 9.04
C ILE A 336 5.29 -22.93 9.79
N PHE A 337 5.86 -24.13 9.69
CA PHE A 337 7.11 -24.43 10.36
C PHE A 337 8.27 -23.57 9.82
N ASP A 338 8.35 -23.41 8.51
CA ASP A 338 9.46 -22.70 7.89
C ASP A 338 9.44 -21.18 8.17
N LEU A 339 8.26 -20.55 8.16
CA LEU A 339 8.12 -19.09 8.27
C LEU A 339 7.73 -18.65 9.69
N ASP A 340 6.68 -19.23 10.27
CA ASP A 340 6.16 -18.75 11.56
C ASP A 340 6.98 -19.25 12.75
N PHE A 341 7.77 -20.32 12.57
CA PHE A 341 8.61 -20.87 13.62
C PHE A 341 10.08 -20.58 13.30
N VAL A 342 10.63 -21.16 12.23
CA VAL A 342 12.07 -21.06 11.98
C VAL A 342 12.48 -19.65 11.58
N ALA A 343 11.78 -18.99 10.63
CA ALA A 343 12.13 -17.62 10.25
C ALA A 343 11.91 -16.62 11.39
N HIS A 344 10.89 -16.83 12.22
CA HIS A 344 10.62 -16.05 13.43
C HIS A 344 11.78 -16.13 14.45
N GLU A 345 12.18 -17.34 14.85
CA GLU A 345 13.28 -17.52 15.80
C GLU A 345 14.62 -17.06 15.21
N MET A 346 14.84 -17.26 13.91
CA MET A 346 16.01 -16.70 13.23
C MET A 346 15.96 -15.18 13.14
N GLY A 347 14.77 -14.56 13.05
CA GLY A 347 14.58 -13.12 13.13
C GLY A 347 15.07 -12.55 14.47
N HIS A 348 14.77 -13.24 15.58
CA HIS A 348 15.36 -12.94 16.88
C HIS A 348 16.88 -13.13 16.90
N GLN A 349 17.41 -14.26 16.39
CA GLN A 349 18.87 -14.47 16.32
C GLN A 349 19.57 -13.33 15.58
N LEU A 350 18.92 -12.80 14.53
CA LEU A 350 19.39 -11.68 13.72
C LEU A 350 19.20 -10.31 14.38
N GLY A 351 18.29 -10.17 15.35
CA GLY A 351 18.20 -8.99 16.22
C GLY A 351 16.82 -8.35 16.38
N ALA A 352 15.75 -8.90 15.78
CA ALA A 352 14.42 -8.31 15.91
C ALA A 352 13.74 -8.67 17.24
N ASN A 353 12.94 -7.74 17.75
CA ASN A 353 11.95 -7.99 18.81
C ASN A 353 10.57 -8.23 18.21
N HIS A 354 9.59 -8.57 19.06
CA HIS A 354 8.22 -8.77 18.62
C HIS A 354 7.53 -7.46 18.25
N THR A 355 6.71 -7.51 17.19
CA THR A 355 5.97 -6.35 16.67
C THR A 355 4.52 -6.29 17.13
N TRP A 356 3.97 -7.39 17.64
CA TRP A 356 2.58 -7.47 18.09
C TRP A 356 2.30 -6.56 19.30
N SER A 357 1.04 -6.19 19.51
CA SER A 357 0.63 -5.21 20.53
C SER A 357 -0.45 -5.71 21.50
N PHE A 358 -0.78 -7.00 21.54
CA PHE A 358 -1.83 -7.50 22.44
C PHE A 358 -1.43 -7.50 23.93
N GLU A 359 -0.14 -7.40 24.23
CA GLU A 359 0.41 -7.10 25.56
C GLU A 359 1.69 -6.26 25.41
N SER A 360 2.36 -5.89 26.51
CA SER A 360 3.62 -5.14 26.42
C SER A 360 4.80 -6.10 26.58
N GLU A 361 5.72 -6.06 25.61
CA GLU A 361 7.02 -6.72 25.72
C GLU A 361 8.08 -5.82 26.41
N GLY A 362 7.78 -4.52 26.51
CA GLY A 362 8.68 -3.51 27.07
C GLY A 362 9.80 -3.06 26.13
N THR A 363 9.76 -3.47 24.86
CA THR A 363 10.78 -3.16 23.83
C THR A 363 10.47 -1.88 23.05
N LEU A 364 9.28 -1.29 23.27
CA LEU A 364 8.80 -0.04 22.64
C LEU A 364 8.61 -0.12 21.12
N VAL A 365 8.53 -1.33 20.57
CA VAL A 365 8.35 -1.59 19.13
C VAL A 365 7.08 -2.40 18.84
N GLN A 366 6.08 -2.29 19.72
CA GLN A 366 4.77 -2.94 19.60
C GLN A 366 3.94 -2.12 18.60
N PHE A 367 4.22 -2.29 17.30
CA PHE A 367 3.70 -1.48 16.19
C PHE A 367 2.54 -2.12 15.43
N GLU A 368 2.24 -3.40 15.66
CA GLU A 368 1.13 -4.09 14.98
C GLU A 368 -0.03 -4.39 15.95
N PRO A 369 -1.25 -3.95 15.64
CA PRO A 369 -2.38 -4.13 16.56
C PRO A 369 -2.67 -5.62 16.80
N GLY A 370 -3.16 -5.96 17.99
CA GLY A 370 -3.48 -7.33 18.36
C GLY A 370 -2.26 -8.24 18.24
N SER A 371 -2.43 -9.37 17.57
CA SER A 371 -1.36 -10.33 17.31
C SER A 371 -0.31 -9.89 16.31
N GLY A 372 -0.55 -8.81 15.55
CA GLY A 372 0.19 -8.55 14.32
C GLY A 372 0.11 -9.67 13.28
N THR A 373 0.76 -9.47 12.14
CA THR A 373 0.80 -10.43 11.04
C THR A 373 2.15 -10.59 10.36
N THR A 374 3.13 -9.72 10.58
CA THR A 374 4.48 -9.94 10.00
C THR A 374 5.22 -11.11 10.66
N ILE A 375 6.39 -11.48 10.15
CA ILE A 375 7.19 -12.61 10.70
C ILE A 375 7.42 -12.50 12.21
N MET A 376 7.59 -11.28 12.76
CA MET A 376 7.80 -11.06 14.19
C MET A 376 6.50 -10.83 14.98
N GLY A 377 5.35 -11.03 14.34
CA GLY A 377 4.03 -11.09 14.96
C GLY A 377 3.68 -12.50 15.46
N TYR A 378 2.54 -12.62 16.12
CA TYR A 378 1.96 -13.86 16.68
C TYR A 378 0.61 -14.19 16.02
N ALA A 379 0.52 -14.05 14.70
CA ALA A 379 -0.70 -14.38 13.98
C ALA A 379 -1.17 -15.82 14.28
N GLY A 380 -2.45 -15.97 14.61
CA GLY A 380 -3.07 -17.26 14.88
C GLY A 380 -2.96 -17.80 16.31
N ILE A 381 -2.11 -17.25 17.19
CA ILE A 381 -1.76 -17.89 18.48
C ILE A 381 -2.14 -17.07 19.74
N THR A 382 -2.92 -15.99 19.58
CA THR A 382 -3.28 -15.05 20.67
C THR A 382 -4.78 -15.01 20.98
N GLY A 383 -5.53 -16.03 20.52
CA GLY A 383 -6.96 -16.16 20.75
C GLY A 383 -7.78 -14.99 20.17
N ILE A 384 -8.46 -14.24 21.03
CA ILE A 384 -9.34 -13.13 20.61
C ILE A 384 -8.59 -11.96 19.99
N ASN A 385 -7.27 -11.84 20.23
CA ASN A 385 -6.43 -10.79 19.68
C ASN A 385 -5.87 -11.12 18.30
N ASN A 386 -6.19 -12.29 17.74
CA ASN A 386 -5.70 -12.70 16.43
C ASN A 386 -6.20 -11.75 15.32
N VAL A 387 -5.26 -11.10 14.64
CA VAL A 387 -5.52 -10.26 13.46
C VAL A 387 -5.82 -11.14 12.25
N ALA A 388 -4.97 -12.15 12.04
CA ALA A 388 -5.12 -13.18 11.03
C ALA A 388 -4.84 -14.56 11.63
N LEU A 389 -5.14 -15.61 10.87
CA LEU A 389 -4.88 -16.99 11.27
C LEU A 389 -3.43 -17.44 11.07
N ASN A 390 -2.70 -16.78 10.17
CA ASN A 390 -1.33 -17.13 9.81
C ASN A 390 -0.50 -15.87 9.58
N GLY A 391 0.82 -16.00 9.74
CA GLY A 391 1.76 -14.94 9.44
C GLY A 391 1.84 -14.64 7.94
N ASP A 392 2.20 -13.40 7.63
CA ASP A 392 2.63 -12.98 6.31
C ASP A 392 4.15 -13.12 6.18
N ASP A 393 4.62 -13.34 4.97
CA ASP A 393 5.96 -13.76 4.61
C ASP A 393 6.91 -12.59 4.34
N TYR A 394 6.89 -11.59 5.22
CA TYR A 394 7.78 -10.43 5.19
C TYR A 394 8.00 -9.86 6.61
N PHE A 395 9.09 -9.09 6.77
CA PHE A 395 9.38 -8.37 8.00
C PHE A 395 8.73 -6.98 8.00
N HIS A 396 8.23 -6.59 9.18
CA HIS A 396 7.83 -5.21 9.44
C HIS A 396 9.03 -4.26 9.31
N TYR A 397 8.79 -2.99 8.95
CA TYR A 397 9.82 -1.94 8.92
C TYR A 397 10.78 -1.99 10.13
N ILE A 398 10.23 -2.07 11.34
CA ILE A 398 11.02 -2.02 12.57
C ILE A 398 11.91 -3.25 12.77
N SER A 399 11.46 -4.44 12.35
CA SER A 399 12.25 -5.66 12.40
C SER A 399 13.44 -5.57 11.44
N ILE A 400 13.24 -5.00 10.25
CA ILE A 400 14.32 -4.73 9.28
C ILE A 400 15.35 -3.78 9.91
N VAL A 401 14.89 -2.67 10.50
CA VAL A 401 15.76 -1.67 11.15
C VAL A 401 16.61 -2.31 12.26
N GLN A 402 15.98 -3.04 13.19
CA GLN A 402 16.66 -3.68 14.33
C GLN A 402 17.68 -4.73 13.86
N ILE A 403 17.32 -5.56 12.89
CA ILE A 403 18.23 -6.58 12.35
C ILE A 403 19.43 -5.89 11.71
N ILE A 404 19.21 -4.93 10.81
CA ILE A 404 20.29 -4.27 10.07
C ILE A 404 21.22 -3.49 11.00
N GLU A 405 20.69 -2.88 12.05
CA GLU A 405 21.49 -2.26 13.10
C GLU A 405 22.38 -3.27 13.83
N ASN A 406 21.85 -4.45 14.16
CA ASN A 406 22.65 -5.52 14.77
C ASN A 406 23.69 -6.10 13.79
N LEU A 407 23.38 -6.22 12.50
CA LEU A 407 24.27 -6.85 11.50
C LEU A 407 25.40 -5.92 11.05
N LYS A 408 25.19 -4.61 10.95
CA LYS A 408 26.20 -3.63 10.49
C LYS A 408 27.55 -3.71 11.23
N PRO A 409 27.61 -3.85 12.57
CA PRO A 409 28.89 -3.92 13.30
C PRO A 409 29.53 -5.31 13.31
N LYS A 410 28.88 -6.37 12.82
CA LYS A 410 29.41 -7.74 12.85
C LYS A 410 30.48 -7.92 11.78
N SER A 411 31.56 -8.62 12.13
CA SER A 411 32.70 -8.91 11.23
C SER A 411 32.71 -10.34 10.68
N CYS A 412 31.76 -11.17 11.10
CA CYS A 412 31.56 -12.54 10.63
C CYS A 412 30.72 -12.60 9.35
N GLY A 413 30.61 -13.79 8.77
CA GLY A 413 29.95 -13.98 7.48
C GLY A 413 30.80 -13.47 6.31
N GLU A 414 30.41 -13.85 5.11
CA GLU A 414 31.00 -13.38 3.87
C GLU A 414 30.16 -12.22 3.31
N LEU A 415 30.81 -11.11 2.99
CA LEU A 415 30.17 -10.00 2.27
C LEU A 415 30.35 -10.22 0.77
N VAL A 416 29.25 -10.52 0.08
CA VAL A 416 29.22 -10.71 -1.36
C VAL A 416 28.75 -9.41 -2.02
N PRO A 417 29.57 -8.71 -2.83
CA PRO A 417 29.14 -7.51 -3.52
C PRO A 417 28.00 -7.78 -4.48
N LEU A 418 26.99 -6.91 -4.48
CA LEU A 418 25.86 -6.92 -5.40
C LEU A 418 26.05 -5.85 -6.47
N ALA A 419 25.56 -6.12 -7.68
CA ALA A 419 25.46 -5.11 -8.75
C ALA A 419 24.16 -4.31 -8.67
N ASN A 420 23.18 -4.83 -7.92
CA ASN A 420 21.88 -4.23 -7.65
C ASN A 420 22.04 -2.91 -6.89
N ASN A 421 21.34 -1.87 -7.31
CA ASN A 421 21.40 -0.52 -6.73
C ASN A 421 20.18 -0.26 -5.84
N PRO A 422 20.35 0.45 -4.72
CA PRO A 422 19.22 0.75 -3.84
C PRO A 422 18.23 1.74 -4.48
N PRO A 423 16.92 1.57 -4.22
CA PRO A 423 15.93 2.55 -4.64
C PRO A 423 16.09 3.86 -3.87
N VAL A 424 15.73 4.97 -4.51
CA VAL A 424 15.54 6.28 -3.87
C VAL A 424 14.06 6.43 -3.55
N VAL A 425 13.73 6.71 -2.29
CA VAL A 425 12.37 6.71 -1.75
C VAL A 425 12.03 8.06 -1.14
N ASP A 426 10.77 8.48 -1.32
CA ASP A 426 10.19 9.69 -0.75
C ASP A 426 8.76 9.39 -0.27
N ALA A 427 8.51 9.52 1.03
CA ALA A 427 7.22 9.31 1.67
C ALA A 427 6.27 10.52 1.55
N GLY A 428 6.75 11.65 1.05
CA GLY A 428 6.01 12.91 0.97
C GLY A 428 6.15 13.77 2.22
N ASN A 429 5.28 14.77 2.34
CA ASN A 429 5.31 15.74 3.45
C ASN A 429 4.55 15.23 4.68
N ASP A 430 4.80 15.83 5.84
CA ASP A 430 3.91 15.68 7.00
C ASP A 430 2.57 16.39 6.77
N TYR A 431 1.49 15.86 7.34
CA TYR A 431 0.13 16.39 7.13
C TYR A 431 -0.65 16.59 8.43
N ILE A 432 -1.49 17.62 8.45
CA ILE A 432 -2.57 17.77 9.44
C ILE A 432 -3.89 17.45 8.75
N ILE A 433 -4.61 16.46 9.29
CA ILE A 433 -5.87 15.95 8.74
C ILE A 433 -7.03 16.15 9.72
N PRO A 434 -8.29 16.25 9.24
CA PRO A 434 -9.44 16.31 10.13
C PRO A 434 -9.70 14.95 10.78
N LYS A 435 -10.23 14.95 12.01
CA LYS A 435 -10.66 13.70 12.65
C LYS A 435 -11.78 13.01 11.86
N SER A 436 -11.96 11.72 12.11
CA SER A 436 -13.06 10.92 11.58
C SER A 436 -13.16 10.92 10.04
N THR A 437 -12.03 11.13 9.35
CA THR A 437 -11.97 11.31 7.90
C THR A 437 -10.96 10.33 7.29
N ALA A 438 -11.30 9.75 6.13
CA ALA A 438 -10.40 8.85 5.41
C ALA A 438 -9.24 9.62 4.78
N PHE A 439 -8.11 8.95 4.59
CA PHE A 439 -6.95 9.53 3.91
C PHE A 439 -6.21 8.47 3.09
N ALA A 440 -5.35 8.93 2.17
CA ALA A 440 -4.48 8.06 1.39
C ALA A 440 -3.06 8.60 1.40
N LEU A 441 -2.10 7.73 1.73
CA LEU A 441 -0.67 8.05 1.61
C LEU A 441 -0.19 7.57 0.25
N THR A 442 0.56 8.42 -0.44
CA THR A 442 1.18 8.11 -1.74
C THR A 442 2.62 8.56 -1.71
N GLY A 443 3.53 7.61 -1.86
CA GLY A 443 4.96 7.89 -1.94
C GLY A 443 5.45 7.91 -3.38
N SER A 444 6.73 8.18 -3.54
CA SER A 444 7.43 7.98 -4.81
C SER A 444 8.71 7.20 -4.58
N ALA A 445 9.11 6.43 -5.60
CA ALA A 445 10.41 5.80 -5.60
C ALA A 445 10.94 5.66 -7.02
N THR A 446 12.27 5.72 -7.15
CA THR A 446 12.98 5.46 -8.40
C THR A 446 14.09 4.47 -8.15
N ASP A 447 14.40 3.67 -9.18
CA ASP A 447 15.43 2.64 -9.10
C ASP A 447 16.30 2.69 -10.36
N ALA A 448 17.61 2.47 -10.20
CA ALA A 448 18.54 2.43 -11.32
C ALA A 448 18.44 1.10 -12.10
N ASP A 449 17.85 0.06 -11.49
CA ASP A 449 17.61 -1.28 -12.00
C ASP A 449 16.09 -1.49 -12.25
N PRO A 450 15.49 -0.85 -13.28
CA PRO A 450 14.05 -0.86 -13.51
C PRO A 450 13.44 -2.24 -13.82
N ALA A 451 14.29 -3.26 -13.98
CA ALA A 451 13.86 -4.63 -14.25
C ALA A 451 13.42 -5.40 -12.99
N ASP A 452 13.83 -4.95 -11.80
CA ASP A 452 13.62 -5.68 -10.54
C ASP A 452 12.19 -5.49 -10.02
N GLY A 453 11.61 -4.32 -10.30
CA GLY A 453 10.20 -4.02 -10.09
C GLY A 453 9.87 -3.76 -8.61
N LEU A 454 9.62 -2.49 -8.31
CA LEU A 454 9.42 -2.03 -6.94
C LEU A 454 8.12 -2.53 -6.32
N THR A 455 8.18 -2.82 -5.03
CA THR A 455 7.01 -3.02 -4.17
C THR A 455 7.07 -2.13 -2.94
N TYR A 456 5.90 -1.66 -2.49
CA TYR A 456 5.71 -0.64 -1.48
C TYR A 456 4.89 -1.20 -0.31
N THR A 457 5.29 -0.86 0.91
CA THR A 457 4.60 -1.17 2.15
C THR A 457 4.48 0.10 2.98
N TRP A 458 3.25 0.47 3.34
CA TRP A 458 2.96 1.56 4.26
C TRP A 458 2.57 0.98 5.62
N GLU A 459 3.28 1.31 6.69
CA GLU A 459 3.10 0.75 8.04
C GLU A 459 2.97 1.87 9.08
N GLU A 460 1.99 1.77 9.99
CA GLU A 460 1.95 2.64 11.17
C GLU A 460 3.00 2.15 12.16
N ILE A 461 3.77 3.07 12.75
CA ILE A 461 4.94 2.79 13.59
C ILE A 461 4.80 3.43 14.98
N ASP A 462 3.56 3.47 15.48
CA ASP A 462 3.25 3.96 16.81
C ASP A 462 3.24 2.81 17.82
N ASP A 463 4.12 2.88 18.82
CA ASP A 463 4.18 1.94 19.92
C ASP A 463 2.91 2.01 20.78
N GLY A 464 2.45 0.85 21.25
CA GLY A 464 1.45 0.77 22.30
C GLY A 464 0.82 -0.60 22.44
N VAL A 465 0.05 -0.78 23.52
CA VAL A 465 -0.74 -2.00 23.74
C VAL A 465 -2.13 -1.83 23.15
N VAL A 466 -2.39 -2.55 22.07
CA VAL A 466 -3.64 -2.54 21.30
C VAL A 466 -4.22 -3.95 21.26
N THR A 467 -5.12 -4.24 22.19
CA THR A 467 -5.89 -5.48 22.23
C THR A 467 -7.13 -5.37 21.35
N GLN A 468 -7.78 -6.50 21.08
CA GLN A 468 -9.11 -6.51 20.47
C GLN A 468 -10.11 -5.60 21.20
N ALA A 469 -10.07 -5.60 22.54
CA ALA A 469 -11.00 -4.86 23.38
C ALA A 469 -10.72 -3.35 23.39
N THR A 470 -9.46 -2.95 23.21
CA THR A 470 -9.03 -1.53 23.21
C THR A 470 -8.94 -0.92 21.81
N PHE A 471 -8.91 -1.75 20.76
CA PHE A 471 -8.90 -1.29 19.37
C PHE A 471 -10.17 -0.47 19.06
N GLY A 472 -9.97 0.77 18.62
CA GLY A 472 -11.06 1.67 18.28
C GLY A 472 -10.62 3.08 17.89
N PRO A 473 -11.53 3.89 17.35
CA PRO A 473 -11.21 5.22 16.83
C PRO A 473 -10.83 6.22 17.92
N THR A 474 -11.09 5.92 19.19
CA THR A 474 -10.71 6.77 20.33
C THR A 474 -9.47 6.27 21.06
N ASN A 475 -8.73 5.33 20.46
CA ASN A 475 -7.50 4.80 21.05
C ASN A 475 -6.39 5.88 21.01
N PRO A 476 -5.81 6.28 22.17
CA PRO A 476 -4.84 7.37 22.23
C PRO A 476 -3.41 6.98 21.82
N SER A 477 -3.08 5.69 21.73
CA SER A 477 -1.72 5.21 21.47
C SER A 477 -1.71 3.86 20.75
N GLY A 478 -0.59 3.49 20.15
CA GLY A 478 -0.47 2.26 19.36
C GLY A 478 -1.18 2.34 18.02
N ALA A 479 -0.91 1.35 17.17
CA ALA A 479 -1.39 1.35 15.80
C ALA A 479 -2.91 1.19 15.66
N ASN A 480 -3.50 2.04 14.81
CA ASN A 480 -4.87 1.95 14.32
C ASN A 480 -4.99 1.16 13.01
N PHE A 481 -3.88 0.89 12.32
CA PHE A 481 -3.87 0.20 11.04
C PHE A 481 -2.91 -0.99 11.07
N ARG A 482 -3.41 -2.20 10.80
CA ARG A 482 -2.56 -3.38 10.61
C ARG A 482 -1.55 -3.20 9.47
N SER A 483 -0.44 -3.93 9.51
CA SER A 483 0.43 -4.07 8.35
C SER A 483 -0.24 -4.91 7.24
N LEU A 484 0.16 -4.65 5.99
CA LEU A 484 -0.32 -5.32 4.78
C LEU A 484 0.86 -5.68 3.87
N LYS A 485 0.73 -6.80 3.16
CA LYS A 485 1.75 -7.30 2.23
C LYS A 485 2.24 -6.23 1.24
N PRO A 486 3.54 -6.28 0.86
CA PRO A 486 4.09 -5.42 -0.18
C PRO A 486 3.25 -5.44 -1.46
N SER A 487 3.09 -4.27 -2.08
CA SER A 487 2.24 -4.06 -3.26
C SER A 487 2.96 -3.32 -4.37
N ALA A 488 2.52 -3.48 -5.62
CA ALA A 488 2.99 -2.64 -6.71
C ALA A 488 2.47 -1.18 -6.66
N SER A 489 1.51 -0.88 -5.79
CA SER A 489 0.91 0.45 -5.66
C SER A 489 1.71 1.30 -4.68
N PRO A 490 2.15 2.51 -5.07
CA PRO A 490 2.76 3.46 -4.14
C PRO A 490 1.73 4.09 -3.18
N THR A 491 0.44 3.89 -3.46
CA THR A 491 -0.68 4.45 -2.69
C THR A 491 -1.32 3.39 -1.79
N ARG A 492 -1.53 3.74 -0.50
CA ARG A 492 -2.38 2.98 0.45
C ARG A 492 -3.49 3.87 1.00
N TYR A 493 -4.71 3.33 1.05
CA TYR A 493 -5.89 3.97 1.63
C TYR A 493 -6.09 3.57 3.10
N PHE A 494 -6.53 4.52 3.92
CA PHE A 494 -6.73 4.36 5.36
C PHE A 494 -8.15 4.80 5.79
N PRO A 495 -9.03 3.85 6.18
CA PRO A 495 -8.88 2.40 6.07
C PRO A 495 -8.89 1.94 4.61
N LYS A 496 -8.74 0.64 4.35
CA LYS A 496 -8.75 0.08 2.98
C LYS A 496 -9.95 0.58 2.17
N LEU A 497 -9.71 0.85 0.89
CA LEU A 497 -10.69 1.47 -0.02
C LEU A 497 -12.06 0.79 0.00
N SER A 498 -12.10 -0.54 0.05
CA SER A 498 -13.36 -1.30 0.11
C SER A 498 -14.23 -0.94 1.32
N ARG A 499 -13.64 -0.52 2.44
CA ARG A 499 -14.38 -0.04 3.62
C ARG A 499 -14.86 1.39 3.43
N ILE A 500 -14.01 2.26 2.89
CA ILE A 500 -14.36 3.65 2.58
C ILE A 500 -15.61 3.70 1.69
N LEU A 501 -15.65 2.89 0.63
CA LEU A 501 -16.79 2.81 -0.30
C LEU A 501 -18.10 2.32 0.32
N THR A 502 -18.03 1.69 1.51
CA THR A 502 -19.19 1.25 2.29
C THR A 502 -19.51 2.17 3.46
N GLY A 503 -18.79 3.30 3.60
CA GLY A 503 -18.92 4.25 4.71
C GLY A 503 -18.35 3.74 6.06
N ASN A 504 -17.69 2.59 6.07
CA ASN A 504 -17.19 1.94 7.29
C ASN A 504 -15.79 2.44 7.69
N LEU A 505 -15.67 3.73 8.03
CA LEU A 505 -14.38 4.37 8.34
C LEU A 505 -13.78 3.92 9.68
N THR A 506 -14.61 3.54 10.63
CA THR A 506 -14.17 3.11 11.97
C THR A 506 -14.42 1.64 12.22
N GLN A 507 -13.61 1.02 13.08
CA GLN A 507 -13.83 -0.33 13.57
C GLN A 507 -13.54 -0.40 15.07
N THR A 508 -14.36 -1.16 15.80
CA THR A 508 -14.15 -1.49 17.22
C THR A 508 -14.34 -2.99 17.41
N VAL A 509 -13.68 -3.57 18.41
CA VAL A 509 -13.77 -5.01 18.74
C VAL A 509 -13.67 -5.90 17.50
N PRO A 510 -12.56 -5.79 16.73
CA PRO A 510 -12.39 -6.53 15.48
C PRO A 510 -12.40 -8.05 15.71
N THR A 511 -12.80 -8.81 14.70
CA THR A 511 -12.67 -10.27 14.69
C THR A 511 -11.47 -10.70 13.84
N VAL A 512 -11.03 -11.95 14.00
CA VAL A 512 -9.98 -12.53 13.14
C VAL A 512 -10.35 -12.37 11.66
N ASN A 513 -9.36 -12.01 10.83
CA ASN A 513 -9.48 -11.72 9.40
C ASN A 513 -10.41 -10.54 9.05
N SER A 514 -10.86 -9.76 10.04
CA SER A 514 -11.45 -8.45 9.77
C SER A 514 -10.37 -7.43 9.40
N ALA A 515 -10.75 -6.18 9.15
CA ALA A 515 -9.80 -5.21 8.62
C ALA A 515 -8.71 -4.82 9.62
N TRP A 516 -9.02 -4.67 10.90
CA TRP A 516 -8.10 -4.11 11.90
C TRP A 516 -7.54 -2.76 11.46
N GLU A 517 -8.44 -1.91 10.98
CA GLU A 517 -8.16 -0.58 10.46
C GLU A 517 -9.26 0.39 10.90
N THR A 518 -8.90 1.53 11.49
CA THR A 518 -9.85 2.56 11.93
C THR A 518 -9.25 3.96 11.80
N VAL A 519 -10.02 4.92 11.29
CA VAL A 519 -9.65 6.34 11.44
C VAL A 519 -9.73 6.76 12.91
N SER A 520 -9.03 7.83 13.29
CA SER A 520 -9.10 8.38 14.65
C SER A 520 -10.20 9.43 14.79
N ASN A 521 -10.96 9.36 15.89
CA ASN A 521 -11.97 10.33 16.31
C ASN A 521 -11.44 11.33 17.34
N ILE A 522 -10.17 11.23 17.71
CA ILE A 522 -9.50 12.10 18.66
C ILE A 522 -8.25 12.71 18.02
N GLU A 523 -7.78 13.82 18.57
CA GLU A 523 -6.48 14.36 18.21
C GLU A 523 -5.37 13.43 18.68
N ARG A 524 -4.50 13.08 17.74
CA ARG A 524 -3.29 12.30 17.99
C ARG A 524 -2.33 12.47 16.81
N GLU A 525 -1.07 12.19 17.09
CA GLU A 525 -0.05 11.95 16.07
C GLU A 525 -0.14 10.48 15.64
N MET A 526 0.08 10.24 14.35
CA MET A 526 0.27 8.91 13.78
C MET A 526 1.52 8.94 12.92
N ASN A 527 2.45 8.03 13.16
CA ASN A 527 3.71 7.96 12.44
C ASN A 527 3.65 6.79 11.46
N PHE A 528 4.04 7.00 10.21
CA PHE A 528 4.05 5.97 9.19
C PHE A 528 5.43 5.81 8.57
N ALA A 529 5.76 4.57 8.19
CA ALA A 529 6.91 4.23 7.39
C ALA A 529 6.46 3.77 5.99
N LEU A 530 7.05 4.33 4.95
CA LEU A 530 7.04 3.79 3.61
C LEU A 530 8.29 2.95 3.41
N THR A 531 8.15 1.63 3.28
CA THR A 531 9.24 0.71 2.95
C THR A 531 9.13 0.27 1.49
N VAL A 532 10.18 0.49 0.71
CA VAL A 532 10.26 0.10 -0.70
C VAL A 532 11.32 -0.97 -0.87
N ARG A 533 10.91 -2.07 -1.50
CA ARG A 533 11.76 -3.21 -1.86
C ARG A 533 11.95 -3.21 -3.36
N ASP A 534 13.19 -3.30 -3.81
CA ASP A 534 13.51 -3.41 -5.23
C ASP A 534 13.18 -4.77 -5.83
N ASN A 535 13.12 -5.82 -5.00
CA ASN A 535 12.97 -7.22 -5.36
C ASN A 535 14.15 -7.81 -6.17
N GLY A 536 15.33 -7.22 -6.06
CA GLY A 536 16.54 -7.70 -6.72
C GLY A 536 16.87 -9.15 -6.36
N LEU A 537 17.11 -9.97 -7.39
CA LEU A 537 17.26 -11.42 -7.25
C LEU A 537 18.57 -11.81 -6.57
N GLY A 538 18.49 -12.59 -5.49
CA GLY A 538 19.67 -13.02 -4.71
C GLY A 538 20.23 -11.96 -3.77
N GLY A 539 19.49 -10.88 -3.50
CA GLY A 539 19.84 -9.85 -2.52
C GLY A 539 19.15 -8.53 -2.85
N GLY A 540 17.97 -8.30 -2.28
CA GLY A 540 17.22 -7.07 -2.46
C GLY A 540 17.86 -5.91 -1.71
N GLN A 541 17.67 -4.69 -2.22
CA GLN A 541 17.91 -3.46 -1.50
C GLN A 541 16.57 -2.89 -1.03
N VAL A 542 16.54 -2.47 0.23
CA VAL A 542 15.32 -2.02 0.91
C VAL A 542 15.58 -0.68 1.55
N VAL A 543 14.80 0.32 1.15
CA VAL A 543 14.93 1.69 1.65
C VAL A 543 13.57 2.12 2.18
N SER A 544 13.58 2.92 3.24
CA SER A 544 12.37 3.41 3.85
C SER A 544 12.44 4.91 4.11
N ASP A 545 11.30 5.57 4.02
CA ASP A 545 11.11 6.96 4.41
C ASP A 545 9.92 7.11 5.39
N LEU A 546 9.91 8.16 6.22
CA LEU A 546 8.92 8.34 7.29
C LEU A 546 8.04 9.56 7.03
N VAL A 547 6.78 9.48 7.45
CA VAL A 547 5.84 10.60 7.41
C VAL A 547 5.04 10.67 8.69
N ASN A 548 4.80 11.88 9.19
CA ASN A 548 3.98 12.14 10.36
C ASN A 548 2.62 12.73 9.94
N ILE A 549 1.55 12.15 10.50
CA ILE A 549 0.16 12.53 10.26
C ILE A 549 -0.48 12.95 11.58
N ARG A 550 -0.77 14.24 11.71
CA ARG A 550 -1.49 14.79 12.86
C ARG A 550 -2.98 14.84 12.61
N VAL A 551 -3.75 14.14 13.43
CA VAL A 551 -5.21 14.26 13.44
C VAL A 551 -5.60 15.48 14.28
N SER A 552 -6.33 16.43 13.70
CA SER A 552 -6.79 17.64 14.40
C SER A 552 -8.21 17.47 14.94
N ASN A 553 -8.42 17.91 16.18
CA ASN A 553 -9.76 18.03 16.78
C ASN A 553 -10.51 19.32 16.35
N ALA A 554 -9.83 20.24 15.66
CA ALA A 554 -10.40 21.54 15.25
C ALA A 554 -11.32 21.44 14.03
N ALA A 555 -11.28 20.32 13.30
CA ALA A 555 -12.00 20.10 12.05
C ALA A 555 -12.43 18.63 11.91
N GLY A 556 -13.42 18.38 11.06
CA GLY A 556 -13.94 17.06 10.74
C GLY A 556 -15.24 16.66 11.47
N PRO A 557 -15.97 15.65 10.95
CA PRO A 557 -15.63 14.83 9.78
C PRO A 557 -15.85 15.56 8.45
N PHE A 558 -14.91 15.43 7.51
CA PHE A 558 -15.09 15.88 6.13
C PHE A 558 -15.86 14.80 5.36
N SER A 559 -16.98 15.16 4.72
CA SER A 559 -17.88 14.17 4.11
C SER A 559 -18.64 14.68 2.89
N VAL A 560 -18.88 13.80 1.90
CA VAL A 560 -19.73 14.12 0.75
C VAL A 560 -21.20 13.94 1.13
N THR A 561 -22.00 14.99 0.94
CA THR A 561 -23.41 15.02 1.36
C THR A 561 -24.38 14.80 0.19
N SER A 562 -23.94 14.93 -1.07
CA SER A 562 -24.72 14.65 -2.28
C SER A 562 -24.51 13.23 -2.85
N GLN A 563 -25.32 12.83 -3.85
CA GLN A 563 -25.28 11.52 -4.53
C GLN A 563 -25.30 10.32 -3.57
N ASN A 564 -25.98 10.46 -2.44
CA ASN A 564 -26.09 9.45 -1.38
C ASN A 564 -27.31 8.53 -1.53
N SER A 565 -27.97 8.56 -2.70
CA SER A 565 -29.05 7.64 -3.07
C SER A 565 -28.82 7.09 -4.48
N ASN A 566 -29.40 5.93 -4.81
CA ASN A 566 -29.31 5.37 -6.16
C ASN A 566 -30.22 6.15 -7.12
N GLU A 567 -29.75 7.33 -7.52
CA GLU A 567 -30.38 8.18 -8.52
C GLU A 567 -29.89 7.84 -9.93
N THR A 568 -30.67 8.24 -10.93
CA THR A 568 -30.33 8.07 -12.34
C THR A 568 -30.27 9.45 -12.97
N LEU A 569 -29.07 9.82 -13.41
CA LEU A 569 -28.77 11.08 -14.06
C LEU A 569 -28.40 10.83 -15.52
N THR A 570 -28.57 11.84 -16.37
CA THR A 570 -28.24 11.72 -17.80
C THR A 570 -26.99 12.52 -18.11
N SER A 571 -26.07 11.97 -18.91
CA SER A 571 -24.88 12.69 -19.37
C SER A 571 -25.23 14.06 -19.96
N GLY A 572 -24.40 15.06 -19.68
CA GLY A 572 -24.60 16.43 -20.09
C GLY A 572 -25.64 17.22 -19.29
N GLU A 573 -26.28 16.62 -18.28
CA GLU A 573 -27.04 17.39 -17.28
C GLU A 573 -26.09 18.03 -16.26
N ALA A 574 -26.51 19.15 -15.68
CA ALA A 574 -25.81 19.77 -14.56
C ALA A 574 -26.12 18.98 -13.27
N MET A 575 -25.10 18.78 -12.44
CA MET A 575 -25.17 18.06 -11.17
C MET A 575 -24.53 18.91 -10.07
N ASP A 576 -25.26 19.08 -8.97
CA ASP A 576 -24.76 19.72 -7.76
C ASP A 576 -24.05 18.69 -6.88
N ILE A 577 -22.78 18.95 -6.60
CA ILE A 577 -21.96 18.18 -5.66
C ILE A 577 -21.85 18.98 -4.38
N THR A 578 -22.25 18.41 -3.25
CA THR A 578 -22.17 19.05 -1.94
C THR A 578 -21.37 18.22 -0.96
N TRP A 579 -20.64 18.89 -0.08
CA TRP A 579 -19.86 18.28 1.00
C TRP A 579 -19.88 19.14 2.26
N ASP A 580 -19.60 18.53 3.40
CA ASP A 580 -19.38 19.24 4.66
C ASP A 580 -17.92 19.69 4.72
N VAL A 581 -17.69 21.00 4.62
CA VAL A 581 -16.36 21.64 4.75
C VAL A 581 -15.74 21.31 6.10
N ALA A 582 -16.55 21.19 7.15
CA ALA A 582 -16.13 20.77 8.50
C ALA A 582 -14.90 21.51 9.06
N ASN A 583 -14.81 22.83 8.83
CA ASN A 583 -13.69 23.71 9.21
C ASN A 583 -12.32 23.32 8.61
N THR A 584 -12.29 22.47 7.58
CA THR A 584 -11.02 22.04 6.96
C THR A 584 -10.33 23.16 6.18
N ASP A 585 -11.09 24.15 5.75
CA ASP A 585 -10.65 25.41 5.14
C ASP A 585 -9.95 26.35 6.13
N LEU A 586 -10.09 26.14 7.44
CA LEU A 586 -9.46 26.97 8.47
C LEU A 586 -8.16 26.36 9.00
N ALA A 587 -7.34 27.18 9.66
CA ALA A 587 -6.16 26.71 10.38
C ALA A 587 -6.57 25.72 11.49
N PRO A 588 -5.81 24.63 11.71
CA PRO A 588 -4.46 24.38 11.18
C PRO A 588 -4.40 23.63 9.83
N ILE A 589 -5.53 23.16 9.29
CA ILE A 589 -5.56 22.35 8.06
C ILE A 589 -5.40 23.20 6.81
N ASN A 590 -6.12 24.33 6.72
CA ASN A 590 -6.04 25.31 5.63
C ASN A 590 -6.27 24.74 4.20
N ALA A 591 -7.15 23.76 4.04
CA ALA A 591 -7.54 23.23 2.73
C ALA A 591 -8.48 24.22 2.01
N GLN A 592 -7.91 25.21 1.30
CA GLN A 592 -8.69 26.26 0.62
C GLN A 592 -9.43 25.79 -0.63
N ASN A 593 -8.91 24.75 -1.29
CA ASN A 593 -9.39 24.27 -2.58
C ASN A 593 -9.52 22.75 -2.60
N VAL A 594 -10.48 22.24 -3.37
CA VAL A 594 -10.72 20.81 -3.59
C VAL A 594 -10.83 20.48 -5.09
N ASP A 595 -10.50 19.24 -5.41
CA ASP A 595 -10.75 18.60 -6.70
C ASP A 595 -11.96 17.65 -6.56
N LEU A 596 -12.76 17.59 -7.61
CA LEU A 596 -13.93 16.72 -7.71
C LEU A 596 -13.64 15.64 -8.74
N LEU A 597 -13.67 14.38 -8.32
CA LEU A 597 -13.35 13.25 -9.19
C LEU A 597 -14.52 12.28 -9.32
N LEU A 598 -14.69 11.72 -10.50
CA LEU A 598 -15.68 10.70 -10.83
C LEU A 598 -15.01 9.34 -11.04
N SER A 599 -15.62 8.34 -10.43
CA SER A 599 -15.40 6.93 -10.67
C SER A 599 -16.57 6.38 -11.50
N ILE A 600 -16.28 5.46 -12.42
CA ILE A 600 -17.29 4.73 -13.19
C ILE A 600 -17.33 3.22 -12.89
N ASP A 601 -16.48 2.75 -11.98
CA ASP A 601 -16.24 1.34 -11.67
C ASP A 601 -16.61 0.97 -10.21
N GLY A 602 -17.49 1.76 -9.60
CA GLY A 602 -17.95 1.55 -8.22
C GLY A 602 -17.01 2.11 -7.15
N GLY A 603 -16.00 2.88 -7.54
CA GLY A 603 -15.03 3.55 -6.68
C GLY A 603 -13.71 2.79 -6.58
N LEU A 604 -13.43 1.86 -7.48
CA LEU A 604 -12.14 1.16 -7.55
C LEU A 604 -11.05 2.11 -8.08
N SER A 605 -11.42 3.06 -8.95
CA SER A 605 -10.55 4.13 -9.43
C SER A 605 -11.33 5.42 -9.69
N PHE A 606 -10.67 6.57 -9.55
CA PHE A 606 -11.27 7.90 -9.79
C PHE A 606 -10.50 8.67 -10.89
N PRO A 607 -10.51 8.19 -12.15
CA PRO A 607 -9.67 8.75 -13.21
C PRO A 607 -10.26 9.99 -13.89
N ILE A 608 -11.55 10.29 -13.70
CA ILE A 608 -12.24 11.38 -14.39
C ILE A 608 -12.27 12.60 -13.47
N LEU A 609 -11.62 13.68 -13.89
CA LEU A 609 -11.68 14.98 -13.21
C LEU A 609 -12.96 15.71 -13.64
N LEU A 610 -13.81 16.08 -12.68
CA LEU A 610 -15.02 16.86 -12.91
C LEU A 610 -14.77 18.37 -12.77
N ALA A 611 -13.97 18.74 -11.76
CA ALA A 611 -13.52 20.11 -11.52
C ALA A 611 -12.21 20.08 -10.71
N GLU A 612 -11.33 21.05 -10.95
CA GLU A 612 -10.01 21.16 -10.32
C GLU A 612 -9.92 22.48 -9.54
N GLY A 613 -9.38 22.43 -8.33
CA GLY A 613 -9.04 23.63 -7.55
C GLY A 613 -10.24 24.51 -7.17
N VAL A 614 -11.44 23.96 -7.06
CA VAL A 614 -12.63 24.72 -6.68
C VAL A 614 -12.56 25.11 -5.20
N VAL A 615 -13.14 26.25 -4.82
CA VAL A 615 -13.11 26.72 -3.43
C VAL A 615 -13.75 25.68 -2.51
N ASN A 616 -13.15 25.45 -1.34
CA ASN A 616 -13.68 24.54 -0.32
C ASN A 616 -14.80 25.21 0.49
N ASP A 617 -15.93 25.54 -0.15
CA ASP A 617 -17.08 26.22 0.45
C ASP A 617 -18.32 25.33 0.63
N GLY A 618 -18.25 24.06 0.21
CA GLY A 618 -19.23 23.02 0.49
C GLY A 618 -20.18 22.69 -0.65
N ALA A 619 -20.11 23.41 -1.78
CA ALA A 619 -20.94 23.09 -2.94
C ALA A 619 -20.26 23.51 -4.25
N HIS A 620 -20.38 22.67 -5.26
CA HIS A 620 -19.96 23.03 -6.62
C HIS A 620 -20.82 22.33 -7.66
N ARG A 621 -21.08 23.01 -8.76
CA ARG A 621 -21.92 22.50 -9.85
C ARG A 621 -21.06 22.09 -11.04
N VAL A 622 -21.26 20.87 -11.54
CA VAL A 622 -20.50 20.30 -12.66
C VAL A 622 -21.42 19.77 -13.76
N ILE A 623 -20.88 19.57 -14.97
CA ILE A 623 -21.55 18.79 -16.02
C ILE A 623 -21.21 17.31 -15.88
N ILE A 624 -22.23 16.46 -15.99
CA ILE A 624 -22.02 15.01 -15.98
C ILE A 624 -21.33 14.59 -17.27
N PRO A 625 -20.16 13.92 -17.21
CA PRO A 625 -19.45 13.51 -18.41
C PRO A 625 -20.22 12.45 -19.19
N ALA A 626 -19.89 12.34 -20.47
CA ALA A 626 -20.54 11.43 -21.42
C ALA A 626 -20.13 9.95 -21.26
N THR A 627 -20.06 9.45 -20.03
CA THR A 627 -19.66 8.08 -19.73
C THR A 627 -20.74 7.37 -18.93
N ALA A 628 -21.51 6.51 -19.62
CA ALA A 628 -22.59 5.78 -19.00
C ALA A 628 -22.07 4.67 -18.06
N THR A 629 -22.67 4.56 -16.88
CA THR A 629 -22.35 3.52 -15.89
C THR A 629 -23.48 3.39 -14.88
N ALA A 630 -23.63 2.22 -14.26
CA ALA A 630 -24.52 2.01 -13.11
C ALA A 630 -23.76 2.05 -11.76
N GLN A 631 -22.48 2.39 -11.79
CA GLN A 631 -21.56 2.29 -10.65
C GLN A 631 -20.80 3.61 -10.42
N ALA A 632 -21.45 4.74 -10.67
CA ALA A 632 -20.82 6.04 -10.50
C ALA A 632 -20.58 6.36 -9.01
N ARG A 633 -19.41 6.96 -8.71
CA ARG A 633 -19.04 7.49 -7.39
C ARG A 633 -18.31 8.81 -7.54
N ILE A 634 -18.49 9.70 -6.58
CA ILE A 634 -17.84 11.01 -6.53
C ILE A 634 -16.89 11.03 -5.33
N MET A 635 -15.66 11.49 -5.57
CA MET A 635 -14.68 11.81 -4.54
C MET A 635 -14.46 13.32 -4.50
N VAL A 636 -14.45 13.87 -3.29
CA VAL A 636 -14.00 15.24 -3.02
C VAL A 636 -12.66 15.13 -2.31
N LYS A 637 -11.62 15.75 -2.89
CA LYS A 637 -10.25 15.68 -2.39
C LYS A 637 -9.63 17.09 -2.32
N PRO A 638 -9.14 17.56 -1.16
CA PRO A 638 -8.42 18.83 -1.05
C PRO A 638 -7.10 18.82 -1.85
N GLN A 639 -6.74 19.99 -2.37
CA GLN A 639 -5.40 20.21 -2.92
C GLN A 639 -4.38 20.37 -1.79
N GLY A 640 -3.20 19.77 -1.94
CA GLY A 640 -2.11 19.88 -0.96
C GLY A 640 -2.32 19.12 0.36
N ASN A 641 -3.35 18.28 0.47
CA ASN A 641 -3.58 17.43 1.64
C ASN A 641 -3.98 16.00 1.20
N ILE A 642 -4.02 15.06 2.15
CA ILE A 642 -4.17 13.62 1.90
C ILE A 642 -5.54 13.05 2.31
N PHE A 643 -6.34 13.80 3.06
CA PHE A 643 -7.69 13.37 3.43
C PHE A 643 -8.64 13.46 2.23
N PHE A 644 -9.74 12.71 2.23
CA PHE A 644 -10.75 12.81 1.18
C PHE A 644 -12.08 12.21 1.67
N ALA A 645 -13.15 12.45 0.91
CA ALA A 645 -14.44 11.82 1.14
C ALA A 645 -15.04 11.28 -0.17
N VAL A 646 -15.84 10.22 -0.07
CA VAL A 646 -16.57 9.60 -1.20
C VAL A 646 -18.05 9.50 -0.84
N ASN A 647 -18.93 9.69 -1.82
CA ASN A 647 -20.37 9.51 -1.63
C ASN A 647 -20.74 8.06 -1.25
N ALA A 648 -21.82 7.90 -0.48
CA ALA A 648 -22.14 6.67 0.25
C ALA A 648 -22.66 5.51 -0.61
N VAL A 649 -23.34 5.77 -1.74
CA VAL A 649 -23.88 4.72 -2.62
C VAL A 649 -23.55 4.96 -4.10
N ASN A 650 -23.67 3.92 -4.94
CA ASN A 650 -23.56 4.07 -6.38
C ASN A 650 -24.78 4.87 -6.88
N PHE A 651 -24.56 5.71 -7.89
CA PHE A 651 -25.62 6.26 -8.74
C PHE A 651 -25.40 5.84 -10.20
N SER A 652 -26.39 6.07 -11.05
CA SER A 652 -26.35 5.69 -12.47
C SER A 652 -26.25 6.93 -13.36
N ILE A 653 -25.40 6.85 -14.38
CA ILE A 653 -25.27 7.81 -15.47
C ILE A 653 -25.76 7.12 -16.75
N LEU A 654 -26.79 7.67 -17.37
CA LEU A 654 -27.27 7.26 -18.69
C LEU A 654 -26.54 8.02 -19.79
N ALA A 655 -26.28 7.35 -20.91
CA ALA A 655 -25.76 8.02 -22.10
C ALA A 655 -26.78 9.04 -22.62
N SER A 656 -26.28 10.12 -23.22
CA SER A 656 -27.08 11.11 -23.93
C SER A 656 -26.55 11.27 -25.34
N GLU A 657 -27.43 11.49 -26.32
CA GLU A 657 -27.09 11.72 -27.72
C GLU A 657 -26.27 13.00 -27.91
N ILE A 658 -26.50 14.02 -27.07
CA ILE A 658 -25.84 15.32 -27.12
C ILE A 658 -25.34 15.70 -25.73
N VAL A 659 -24.09 16.17 -25.65
CA VAL A 659 -23.52 16.80 -24.46
C VAL A 659 -22.92 18.15 -24.84
N LEU A 660 -23.29 19.19 -24.09
CA LEU A 660 -22.66 20.51 -24.15
C LEU A 660 -21.64 20.57 -23.01
N ASP A 661 -20.36 20.43 -23.37
CA ASP A 661 -19.27 20.33 -22.42
C ASP A 661 -18.73 21.73 -22.11
N PHE A 662 -19.27 22.33 -21.04
CA PHE A 662 -18.82 23.61 -20.51
C PHE A 662 -17.72 23.39 -19.46
N PRO A 663 -16.65 24.19 -19.46
CA PRO A 663 -15.60 24.09 -18.46
C PRO A 663 -16.06 24.55 -17.07
N GLU A 664 -16.98 25.52 -17.02
CA GLU A 664 -17.55 26.09 -15.80
C GLU A 664 -19.04 26.35 -16.02
N LEU A 665 -19.81 26.44 -14.95
CA LEU A 665 -21.25 26.72 -15.00
C LEU A 665 -21.63 28.02 -14.29
N GLU A 666 -20.65 28.73 -13.75
CA GLU A 666 -20.78 30.02 -13.11
C GLU A 666 -19.73 30.96 -13.68
N TYR A 667 -20.13 32.17 -14.06
CA TYR A 667 -19.27 33.16 -14.68
C TYR A 667 -19.48 34.54 -14.07
N ASP A 668 -18.37 35.19 -13.72
CA ASP A 668 -18.35 36.56 -13.22
C ASP A 668 -17.99 37.54 -14.34
N LEU A 669 -18.71 38.67 -14.38
CA LEU A 669 -18.60 39.67 -15.42
C LEU A 669 -18.64 41.08 -14.80
N CYS A 670 -17.62 41.88 -15.04
CA CYS A 670 -17.61 43.29 -14.67
C CYS A 670 -18.08 44.16 -15.84
N GLN A 671 -19.05 45.03 -15.61
CA GLN A 671 -19.47 45.99 -16.62
C GLN A 671 -18.38 47.02 -16.89
N PRO A 672 -18.17 47.45 -18.15
CA PRO A 672 -18.95 47.13 -19.35
C PRO A 672 -18.30 46.04 -20.25
N ASP A 673 -17.49 45.15 -19.68
CA ASP A 673 -16.75 44.18 -20.47
C ASP A 673 -17.68 43.13 -21.10
N ASP A 674 -17.26 42.55 -22.22
CA ASP A 674 -17.92 41.39 -22.84
C ASP A 674 -17.30 40.09 -22.30
N LEU A 675 -18.08 39.01 -22.27
CA LEU A 675 -17.64 37.68 -21.82
C LEU A 675 -17.73 36.66 -22.96
N ILE A 676 -16.67 35.89 -23.16
CA ILE A 676 -16.65 34.77 -24.10
C ILE A 676 -16.62 33.47 -23.30
N VAL A 677 -17.67 32.66 -23.47
CA VAL A 677 -17.82 31.36 -22.82
C VAL A 677 -17.63 30.25 -23.87
N PRO A 678 -16.50 29.53 -23.86
CA PRO A 678 -16.29 28.41 -24.75
C PRO A 678 -16.98 27.14 -24.22
N PHE A 679 -17.49 26.31 -25.12
CA PHE A 679 -17.91 24.94 -24.82
C PHE A 679 -17.67 24.02 -26.01
N VAL A 680 -17.70 22.71 -25.78
CA VAL A 680 -17.58 21.69 -26.84
C VAL A 680 -18.90 20.97 -27.02
N TYR A 681 -19.44 21.01 -28.24
CA TYR A 681 -20.59 20.21 -28.64
C TYR A 681 -20.12 18.79 -29.01
N ASN A 682 -20.57 17.80 -28.24
CA ASN A 682 -20.26 16.39 -28.48
C ASN A 682 -21.53 15.60 -28.81
N THR A 683 -21.41 14.68 -29.77
CA THR A 683 -22.48 13.74 -30.14
C THR A 683 -22.08 12.31 -29.84
N TYR A 684 -23.05 11.51 -29.42
CA TYR A 684 -22.88 10.10 -29.08
C TYR A 684 -23.98 9.27 -29.73
N LEU A 685 -23.92 7.93 -29.55
CA LEU A 685 -24.95 6.99 -30.02
C LEU A 685 -25.23 7.07 -31.54
N GLY A 686 -24.26 7.56 -32.33
CA GLY A 686 -24.43 7.75 -33.77
C GLY A 686 -25.36 8.89 -34.15
N PHE A 687 -25.56 9.87 -33.25
CA PHE A 687 -26.39 11.05 -33.52
C PHE A 687 -25.77 11.95 -34.60
N THR A 688 -26.58 12.35 -35.59
CA THR A 688 -26.13 13.10 -36.78
C THR A 688 -27.04 14.25 -37.18
N GLU A 689 -27.97 14.67 -36.32
CA GLU A 689 -28.84 15.81 -36.63
C GLU A 689 -28.09 17.13 -36.41
N GLU A 690 -28.51 18.18 -37.12
CA GLU A 690 -28.01 19.54 -36.87
C GLU A 690 -28.62 20.11 -35.59
N ALA A 691 -27.76 20.55 -34.68
CA ALA A 691 -28.11 21.26 -33.46
C ALA A 691 -27.91 22.76 -33.66
N ALA A 692 -28.95 23.55 -33.38
CA ALA A 692 -28.90 25.00 -33.31
C ALA A 692 -28.75 25.46 -31.85
N PHE A 693 -27.83 26.39 -31.60
CA PHE A 693 -27.57 26.93 -30.26
C PHE A 693 -28.37 28.20 -30.00
N SER A 694 -29.03 28.28 -28.85
CA SER A 694 -29.83 29.45 -28.46
C SER A 694 -29.94 29.60 -26.94
N ILE A 695 -30.56 30.68 -26.47
CA ILE A 695 -30.88 30.92 -25.07
C ILE A 695 -32.39 30.95 -24.90
N SER A 696 -32.93 30.29 -23.88
CA SER A 696 -34.38 30.23 -23.64
C SER A 696 -35.01 31.58 -23.22
N SER A 697 -34.29 32.40 -22.45
CA SER A 697 -34.68 33.75 -22.06
C SER A 697 -33.48 34.57 -21.57
N PRO A 698 -32.87 35.41 -22.44
CA PRO A 698 -31.75 36.27 -22.02
C PRO A 698 -32.23 37.38 -21.06
N PRO A 699 -31.41 37.80 -20.08
CA PRO A 699 -31.67 39.00 -19.29
C PRO A 699 -31.95 40.21 -20.17
N THR A 700 -32.91 41.06 -19.77
CA THR A 700 -33.26 42.26 -20.55
C THR A 700 -32.05 43.19 -20.68
N GLY A 701 -31.70 43.55 -21.92
CA GLY A 701 -30.56 44.43 -22.23
C GLY A 701 -29.26 43.70 -22.58
N LEU A 702 -29.19 42.38 -22.37
CA LEU A 702 -28.02 41.54 -22.68
C LEU A 702 -28.12 40.95 -24.09
N ASP A 703 -27.03 41.04 -24.86
CA ASP A 703 -26.94 40.44 -26.20
C ASP A 703 -26.07 39.18 -26.14
N ILE A 704 -26.60 38.04 -26.61
CA ILE A 704 -25.91 36.74 -26.62
C ILE A 704 -25.89 36.16 -28.03
N SER A 705 -24.71 35.74 -28.50
CA SER A 705 -24.51 35.12 -29.82
C SER A 705 -23.60 33.89 -29.73
N PHE A 706 -23.69 33.02 -30.73
CA PHE A 706 -22.92 31.76 -30.79
C PHE A 706 -22.09 31.69 -32.07
N LEU A 707 -20.87 31.17 -31.98
CA LEU A 707 -20.00 30.92 -33.13
C LEU A 707 -19.34 29.54 -33.01
N PRO A 708 -19.68 28.57 -33.88
CA PRO A 708 -20.74 28.61 -34.89
C PRO A 708 -22.15 28.61 -34.26
N GLU A 709 -23.16 29.08 -35.00
CA GLU A 709 -24.57 29.10 -34.55
C GLU A 709 -25.21 27.69 -34.57
N THR A 710 -24.69 26.78 -35.41
CA THR A 710 -25.12 25.38 -35.49
C THR A 710 -23.94 24.42 -35.55
N ALA A 711 -24.17 23.15 -35.21
CA ALA A 711 -23.21 22.08 -35.36
C ALA A 711 -23.90 20.75 -35.72
N VAL A 712 -23.22 19.91 -36.51
CA VAL A 712 -23.64 18.52 -36.80
C VAL A 712 -22.61 17.51 -36.29
N ALA A 713 -21.33 17.80 -36.49
CA ALA A 713 -20.25 16.93 -36.03
C ALA A 713 -20.02 17.11 -34.53
N GLY A 714 -19.81 16.00 -33.81
CA GLY A 714 -19.32 16.03 -32.44
C GLY A 714 -17.89 16.59 -32.35
N SER A 715 -17.46 16.92 -31.14
CA SER A 715 -16.19 17.60 -30.86
C SER A 715 -16.04 18.97 -31.55
N THR A 716 -17.17 19.64 -31.80
CA THR A 716 -17.19 20.99 -32.37
C THR A 716 -17.02 22.01 -31.24
N SER A 717 -15.99 22.85 -31.33
CA SER A 717 -15.83 23.98 -30.40
C SER A 717 -16.78 25.11 -30.75
N VAL A 718 -17.51 25.60 -29.75
CA VAL A 718 -18.49 26.68 -29.88
C VAL A 718 -18.14 27.78 -28.88
N GLN A 719 -18.21 29.03 -29.32
CA GLN A 719 -18.04 30.20 -28.46
C GLN A 719 -19.37 30.91 -28.30
N MET A 720 -19.81 31.08 -27.05
CA MET A 720 -20.93 31.93 -26.70
C MET A 720 -20.38 33.31 -26.29
N THR A 721 -20.74 34.37 -27.02
CA THR A 721 -20.34 35.74 -26.69
C THR A 721 -21.51 36.46 -26.02
N ILE A 722 -21.30 36.89 -24.78
CA ILE A 722 -22.20 37.73 -23.99
C ILE A 722 -21.69 39.17 -24.07
N SER A 723 -22.52 40.08 -24.53
CA SER A 723 -22.17 41.47 -24.80
C SER A 723 -23.26 42.45 -24.39
N ASN A 724 -23.00 43.74 -24.58
CA ASN A 724 -23.92 44.82 -24.24
C ASN A 724 -24.26 44.85 -22.72
N THR A 725 -23.26 44.50 -21.92
CA THR A 725 -23.38 44.22 -20.48
C THR A 725 -23.72 45.47 -19.67
N VAL A 726 -23.40 46.66 -20.20
CA VAL A 726 -23.72 47.99 -19.61
C VAL A 726 -25.22 48.23 -19.40
N ASN A 727 -26.08 47.57 -20.16
CA ASN A 727 -27.54 47.77 -20.11
C ASN A 727 -28.26 46.80 -19.18
N VAL A 728 -27.51 45.91 -18.51
CA VAL A 728 -28.03 44.95 -17.54
C VAL A 728 -27.84 45.51 -16.13
N ALA A 729 -28.72 45.18 -15.18
CA ALA A 729 -28.50 45.59 -13.80
C ALA A 729 -27.44 44.67 -13.15
N PRO A 730 -26.59 45.18 -12.24
CA PRO A 730 -25.75 44.30 -11.44
C PRO A 730 -26.60 43.29 -10.64
N GLY A 731 -26.20 42.02 -10.63
CA GLY A 731 -26.93 40.93 -10.01
C GLY A 731 -26.59 39.56 -10.62
N SER A 732 -27.21 38.51 -10.08
CA SER A 732 -27.03 37.12 -10.54
C SER A 732 -28.20 36.70 -11.43
N TYR A 733 -27.88 36.15 -12.60
CA TYR A 733 -28.84 35.74 -13.63
C TYR A 733 -28.65 34.27 -14.00
N SER A 734 -29.72 33.49 -14.02
CA SER A 734 -29.69 32.12 -14.57
C SER A 734 -30.02 32.16 -16.06
N ILE A 735 -29.08 31.70 -16.90
CA ILE A 735 -29.18 31.69 -18.36
C ILE A 735 -29.16 30.24 -18.82
N THR A 736 -30.20 29.78 -19.53
CA THR A 736 -30.25 28.40 -20.05
C THR A 736 -29.83 28.36 -21.52
N VAL A 737 -28.69 27.70 -21.78
CA VAL A 737 -28.22 27.39 -23.13
C VAL A 737 -28.97 26.17 -23.66
N LEU A 738 -29.48 26.28 -24.88
CA LEU A 738 -30.22 25.24 -25.59
C LEU A 738 -29.43 24.77 -26.81
N ALA A 739 -29.38 23.46 -27.01
CA ALA A 739 -29.04 22.83 -28.29
C ALA A 739 -30.28 22.12 -28.81
N THR A 740 -30.94 22.71 -29.81
CA THR A 740 -32.19 22.21 -30.38
C THR A 740 -31.95 21.55 -31.72
N THR A 741 -32.47 20.33 -31.88
CA THR A 741 -32.42 19.53 -33.10
C THR A 741 -33.83 19.20 -33.58
N ALA A 742 -33.98 18.37 -34.61
CA ALA A 742 -35.30 17.97 -35.08
C ALA A 742 -36.00 16.99 -34.13
N SER A 743 -35.24 16.13 -33.45
CA SER A 743 -35.78 15.08 -32.57
C SER A 743 -35.66 15.38 -31.07
N LEU A 744 -34.72 16.21 -30.64
CA LEU A 744 -34.48 16.49 -29.21
C LEU A 744 -34.00 17.92 -28.95
N SER A 745 -34.12 18.36 -27.69
CA SER A 745 -33.53 19.59 -27.18
C SER A 745 -32.75 19.28 -25.90
N LYS A 746 -31.50 19.76 -25.82
CA LYS A 746 -30.66 19.64 -24.63
C LYS A 746 -30.49 21.02 -24.01
N GLU A 747 -30.62 21.10 -22.69
CA GLU A 747 -30.55 22.36 -21.94
C GLU A 747 -29.44 22.31 -20.90
N VAL A 748 -28.67 23.39 -20.79
CA VAL A 748 -27.65 23.58 -19.73
C VAL A 748 -27.84 24.95 -19.08
N PRO A 749 -28.20 25.00 -17.78
CA PRO A 749 -28.29 26.26 -17.05
C PRO A 749 -26.89 26.75 -16.62
N LEU A 750 -26.60 28.03 -16.88
CA LEU A 750 -25.41 28.75 -16.46
C LEU A 750 -25.81 29.89 -15.49
N LEU A 751 -24.98 30.15 -14.49
CA LEU A 751 -25.12 31.31 -13.60
C LEU A 751 -24.19 32.43 -14.08
N LEU A 752 -24.74 33.60 -14.37
CA LEU A 752 -23.98 34.81 -14.75
C LEU A 752 -24.11 35.86 -13.64
N ASN A 753 -23.01 36.19 -12.98
CA ASN A 753 -22.94 37.28 -12.01
C ASN A 753 -22.42 38.54 -12.68
N VAL A 754 -23.22 39.60 -12.68
CA VAL A 754 -22.89 40.89 -13.28
C VAL A 754 -22.57 41.89 -12.17
N TYR A 755 -21.38 42.47 -12.21
CA TYR A 755 -20.88 43.46 -11.25
C TYR A 755 -20.74 44.84 -11.89
N ASP A 756 -21.00 45.89 -11.11
CA ASP A 756 -20.71 47.27 -11.50
C ASP A 756 -19.21 47.56 -11.30
N SER A 757 -18.60 48.30 -12.21
CA SER A 757 -17.25 48.84 -12.04
C SER A 757 -17.20 50.04 -11.08
N ASN A 758 -18.35 50.59 -10.69
CA ASN A 758 -18.45 51.67 -9.71
C ASN A 758 -18.75 51.14 -8.29
N PHE A 759 -17.71 51.03 -7.47
CA PHE A 759 -17.87 50.76 -6.05
C PHE A 759 -18.43 51.98 -5.32
N ALA A 760 -19.57 51.84 -4.65
CA ALA A 760 -20.06 52.87 -3.74
C ALA A 760 -19.07 53.08 -2.59
N THR A 761 -18.79 54.34 -2.25
CA THR A 761 -17.90 54.69 -1.14
C THR A 761 -18.44 54.11 0.17
N VAL A 762 -17.68 53.21 0.83
CA VAL A 762 -18.07 52.64 2.13
C VAL A 762 -17.86 53.70 3.22
N PRO A 763 -18.93 54.24 3.86
CA PRO A 763 -18.79 55.20 4.94
C PRO A 763 -18.78 54.44 6.27
N LEU A 764 -17.61 54.35 6.91
CA LEU A 764 -17.43 53.74 8.23
C LEU A 764 -18.02 54.63 9.34
N LEU A 765 -19.34 54.65 9.47
CA LEU A 765 -20.06 55.50 10.44
C LEU A 765 -20.29 54.81 11.80
N SER A 766 -20.21 53.49 11.87
CA SER A 766 -20.36 52.71 13.10
C SER A 766 -19.00 52.21 13.60
N PRO A 767 -18.69 52.29 14.90
CA PRO A 767 -19.59 52.66 16.02
C PRO A 767 -19.68 54.16 16.33
N LEU A 768 -19.03 55.04 15.56
CA LEU A 768 -18.90 56.48 15.89
C LEU A 768 -20.25 57.20 16.03
N LEU A 769 -21.21 56.90 15.15
CA LEU A 769 -22.55 57.47 15.21
C LEU A 769 -23.31 57.02 16.46
N LEU A 770 -23.15 55.76 16.86
CA LEU A 770 -23.74 55.21 18.07
C LEU A 770 -23.12 55.84 19.32
N ASP A 771 -21.81 56.06 19.33
CA ASP A 771 -21.14 56.72 20.46
C ASP A 771 -21.57 58.17 20.63
N HIS A 772 -21.76 58.89 19.53
CA HIS A 772 -22.33 60.23 19.56
C HIS A 772 -23.78 60.24 20.03
N GLN A 773 -24.63 59.33 19.54
CA GLN A 773 -26.04 59.27 19.93
C GLN A 773 -26.24 58.82 21.38
N ALA A 774 -25.50 57.81 21.83
CA ALA A 774 -25.67 57.23 23.16
C ALA A 774 -24.95 58.03 24.25
N ASN A 775 -23.79 58.61 23.94
CA ASN A 775 -22.91 59.23 24.93
C ASN A 775 -22.59 60.71 24.66
N GLY A 776 -23.11 61.30 23.57
CA GLY A 776 -22.85 62.71 23.21
C GLY A 776 -21.40 63.01 22.82
N ARG A 777 -20.58 61.97 22.55
CA ARG A 777 -19.16 62.14 22.23
C ARG A 777 -18.97 62.42 20.75
N GLU A 778 -18.37 63.57 20.42
CA GLU A 778 -17.95 63.86 19.06
C GLU A 778 -16.69 63.08 18.69
N ALA A 779 -16.74 62.36 17.57
CA ALA A 779 -15.59 61.64 17.05
C ALA A 779 -14.55 62.63 16.52
N VAL A 780 -13.33 62.59 17.08
CA VAL A 780 -12.20 63.40 16.62
C VAL A 780 -11.17 62.54 15.90
N ARG A 781 -10.34 63.15 15.05
CA ARG A 781 -9.19 62.46 14.46
C ARG A 781 -8.18 62.11 15.55
N MET A 782 -8.02 60.83 15.85
CA MET A 782 -7.08 60.35 16.87
C MET A 782 -5.75 59.81 16.29
N GLY A 783 -5.62 59.76 14.96
CA GLY A 783 -4.45 59.17 14.29
C GLY A 783 -4.29 57.69 14.69
N ASN A 784 -3.07 57.27 15.01
CA ASN A 784 -2.78 55.91 15.47
C ASN A 784 -3.11 55.67 16.96
N ARG A 785 -3.77 56.60 17.66
CA ARG A 785 -4.12 56.43 19.08
C ARG A 785 -5.40 55.61 19.23
N ASN A 786 -5.50 54.84 20.31
CA ASN A 786 -6.67 54.03 20.62
C ASN A 786 -7.25 54.46 21.98
N ILE A 787 -8.58 54.44 22.12
CA ILE A 787 -9.24 54.81 23.39
C ILE A 787 -9.06 53.75 24.48
N ALA A 788 -8.84 52.50 24.08
CA ALA A 788 -8.73 51.35 24.96
C ALA A 788 -7.28 50.90 25.17
N ALA A 789 -6.28 51.61 24.64
CA ALA A 789 -4.88 51.24 24.80
C ALA A 789 -3.95 52.45 24.98
N ALA A 790 -3.00 52.34 25.92
CA ALA A 790 -1.91 53.29 26.12
C ALA A 790 -0.73 52.63 26.85
N PRO A 791 0.50 52.72 26.31
CA PRO A 791 0.87 53.28 24.99
C PRO A 791 0.26 52.51 23.81
N HIS A 792 -0.10 53.23 22.75
CA HIS A 792 -0.60 52.67 21.48
C HIS A 792 -0.16 53.57 20.32
N ALA A 793 1.00 53.28 19.74
CA ALA A 793 1.53 53.99 18.57
C ALA A 793 2.73 53.27 17.93
N VAL A 794 3.23 53.85 16.85
CA VAL A 794 4.52 53.52 16.24
C VAL A 794 5.57 54.50 16.79
N TYR A 795 6.60 53.97 17.45
CA TYR A 795 7.64 54.72 18.12
C TYR A 795 8.96 54.57 17.37
N ARG A 796 9.68 55.68 17.18
CA ARG A 796 11.00 55.65 16.54
C ARG A 796 12.04 55.11 17.52
N CYS A 797 12.80 54.11 17.10
CA CYS A 797 13.90 53.56 17.87
C CYS A 797 15.23 54.26 17.55
N LYS A 798 16.26 54.05 18.38
CA LYS A 798 17.62 54.52 18.12
C LYS A 798 18.18 53.83 16.86
N GLY A 799 18.53 54.61 15.84
CA GLY A 799 19.08 54.15 14.56
C GLY A 799 18.36 54.78 13.36
N GLU A 800 18.87 54.51 12.15
CA GLU A 800 18.23 54.93 10.91
C GLU A 800 17.11 53.95 10.55
N ASN A 801 15.91 54.47 10.24
CA ASN A 801 14.73 53.68 9.86
C ASN A 801 14.34 52.51 10.80
N LYS A 802 14.61 52.63 12.11
CA LYS A 802 14.15 51.65 13.10
C LYS A 802 12.93 52.16 13.86
N TRP A 803 11.89 51.33 13.92
CA TRP A 803 10.63 51.65 14.57
C TRP A 803 10.15 50.44 15.36
N CYS A 804 9.48 50.67 16.48
CA CYS A 804 8.74 49.65 17.21
C CYS A 804 7.28 50.06 17.33
N VAL A 805 6.39 49.10 17.17
CA VAL A 805 4.96 49.30 17.45
C VAL A 805 4.72 48.80 18.87
N ILE A 806 4.14 49.65 19.71
CA ILE A 806 3.80 49.30 21.09
C ILE A 806 2.31 49.48 21.26
N THR A 807 1.67 48.44 21.78
CA THR A 807 0.24 48.40 22.04
C THR A 807 0.00 47.75 23.40
N VAL A 808 -0.62 48.49 24.31
CA VAL A 808 -0.93 48.04 25.69
C VAL A 808 -2.39 48.35 26.00
N PHE A 809 -3.23 47.33 26.05
CA PHE A 809 -4.65 47.40 26.40
C PHE A 809 -4.90 47.22 27.90
N LYS A 810 -4.10 46.38 28.57
CA LYS A 810 -4.35 45.98 29.97
C LYS A 810 -3.20 46.30 30.92
N ASP A 811 -3.47 46.30 32.22
CA ASP A 811 -2.47 46.61 33.25
C ASP A 811 -1.41 45.50 33.37
N GLU A 812 -1.76 44.25 33.07
CA GLU A 812 -0.79 43.14 32.99
C GLU A 812 0.21 43.35 31.86
N GLU A 813 -0.28 43.77 30.68
CA GLU A 813 0.57 44.06 29.51
C GLU A 813 1.48 45.26 29.77
N TRP A 814 1.00 46.26 30.51
CA TRP A 814 1.82 47.38 30.97
C TRP A 814 2.98 46.91 31.85
N LYS A 815 2.70 46.02 32.80
CA LYS A 815 3.73 45.45 33.68
C LYS A 815 4.76 44.67 32.87
N SER A 816 4.32 43.82 31.94
CA SER A 816 5.22 43.10 31.05
C SER A 816 6.08 44.03 30.19
N LEU A 817 5.52 45.13 29.69
CA LEU A 817 6.29 46.14 28.96
C LEU A 817 7.35 46.80 29.85
N CYS A 818 7.00 47.17 31.09
CA CYS A 818 7.94 47.75 32.05
C CYS A 818 9.10 46.79 32.36
N ASP A 819 8.78 45.51 32.55
CA ASP A 819 9.76 44.47 32.82
C ASP A 819 10.75 44.31 31.64
N VAL A 820 10.24 44.25 30.40
CA VAL A 820 11.07 44.16 29.19
C VAL A 820 11.94 45.42 29.01
N MET A 821 11.47 46.59 29.43
CA MET A 821 12.23 47.84 29.40
C MET A 821 13.27 47.95 30.53
N GLY A 822 13.39 46.94 31.40
CA GLY A 822 14.32 46.93 32.52
C GLY A 822 13.86 47.77 33.71
N ASN A 823 12.54 47.92 33.89
CA ASN A 823 11.90 48.63 35.00
C ASN A 823 12.44 50.05 35.24
N PRO A 824 12.28 50.97 34.27
CA PRO A 824 12.79 52.32 34.41
C PRO A 824 12.06 53.10 35.52
N ASP A 825 12.76 53.90 36.31
CA ASP A 825 12.21 54.57 37.52
C ASP A 825 10.86 55.28 37.31
N TRP A 826 10.67 55.90 36.14
CA TRP A 826 9.45 56.63 35.81
C TRP A 826 8.22 55.72 35.65
N SER A 827 8.38 54.43 35.32
CA SER A 827 7.25 53.52 35.07
C SER A 827 6.43 53.21 36.33
N SER A 828 7.02 53.42 37.50
CA SER A 828 6.37 53.28 38.82
C SER A 828 5.60 54.52 39.27
N ASN A 829 5.65 55.62 38.50
CA ASN A 829 4.96 56.86 38.84
C ASN A 829 3.43 56.66 38.79
N THR A 830 2.71 57.24 39.76
CA THR A 830 1.26 57.16 39.86
C THR A 830 0.54 57.69 38.62
N GLN A 831 1.16 58.56 37.84
CA GLN A 831 0.63 59.03 36.54
C GLN A 831 0.54 57.93 35.46
N PHE A 832 1.19 56.78 35.65
CA PHE A 832 1.10 55.64 34.72
C PHE A 832 0.42 54.42 35.36
N SER A 833 -0.20 54.60 36.53
CA SER A 833 -0.77 53.49 37.31
C SER A 833 -1.99 52.83 36.67
N THR A 834 -2.77 53.56 35.86
CA THR A 834 -3.97 53.06 35.19
C THR A 834 -3.94 53.41 33.70
N LEU A 835 -4.68 52.66 32.87
CA LEU A 835 -4.88 52.98 31.46
C LEU A 835 -5.33 54.43 31.23
N LEU A 836 -6.27 54.93 32.04
CA LEU A 836 -6.78 56.30 31.92
C LEU A 836 -5.67 57.33 32.20
N ASN A 837 -4.84 57.07 33.22
CA ASN A 837 -3.75 57.97 33.57
C ASN A 837 -2.62 57.94 32.52
N ARG A 838 -2.30 56.77 31.94
CA ARG A 838 -1.28 56.63 30.87
C ARG A 838 -1.63 57.37 29.57
N ARG A 839 -2.90 57.74 29.37
CA ARG A 839 -3.37 58.43 28.16
C ARG A 839 -3.22 59.95 28.23
N ASN A 840 -3.18 60.51 29.43
CA ASN A 840 -3.11 61.95 29.69
C ASN A 840 -1.67 62.38 29.95
#